data_AF-A0A7X2LWU2-F1
#
_entry.id   AF-A0A7X2LWU2-F1
#
_cell.length_a   1.000
_cell.length_b   1.000
_cell.length_c   1.000
_cell.angle_alpha   90.00
_cell.angle_beta   90.00
_cell.angle_gamma   90.00
#
_symmetry.space_group_name_H-M   'P 1'
#
loop_
_entity.id
_entity.type
_entity.pdbx_description
1 polymer ?
#
loop_
_entity_poly.entity_id
_entity_poly.type
_entity_poly.pdbx_seq_one_letter_code
_entity_poly.pdbx_strand_id
1 'polypeptide(L)'
;MKPTATEVQQLYIAYFNRPAEPDGLRYWTGVDASQDTIAATFALATEFKQRYANMSNMDIVQAMYHNLFGRAADAGGAEYWSGLLDIGAVKPDFVALSLMRGARGSDAVVLANKVQMAQSLTESIPTLLPYVADRDLNAITSMWLEQVTDTASLQIARTALAEQVAHPGTSTMMVSGQAQGVGFLRDATVFIDTNGNGVLDTNEQSTKTDANGHFLLASTQSSDFPQPGATWNKHVLVTGGFDLATQRAHNGTLSLTFEQQHSGGYPATTLVRANASAMTTLRDALLRQGATADAADATLATAFGSKFSAGADNLVAVLDAESIARAEALTVFAFNAEIDGIAEVVARTLQLLSARWPASGVTYLPPKLSLDVAMKAAYEGMASVLTELKGSASLDNGATLLKVLTTAATLPRLADGTVLDGTAAKSLAALSTATLDAFKQIMGTAVPLAQPFNDHAVTVPTDPWPTLVRTVQVRAMLDDLADTLPQAVAQNKAAALLPQWTATAIAERVAAKDVGDIDPYSQSDSYSISLANGTPPALDKLAVEQVYVAMLNRPASPAELQKWMTKGDAAALATELKATPEWQGKSSDAEAVNTLYVNLFGHAADVSGLTYWTGVLRDQKVDLGTLAQYLAKGAGGSDITTVRNKTVGALEFTSALSTPELVANFNTNPLAAKYWMTNVTDDATLKTSLDQLTEFVISDGGPVVVIGAQDNTTVLHGAFSGM
;
A
#
# COMPACT_ATOMS: atom_id res chain seq x y z
N MET A 1 7.20 5.54 45.73
CA MET A 1 6.24 4.57 45.15
C MET A 1 7.05 3.72 44.20
N LYS A 2 6.97 2.40 44.33
CA LYS A 2 7.71 1.45 43.50
C LYS A 2 7.17 1.48 42.06
N PRO A 3 8.04 1.34 41.04
CA PRO A 3 7.59 1.27 39.66
C PRO A 3 6.94 -0.10 39.39
N THR A 4 5.98 -0.11 38.49
CA THR A 4 5.38 -1.33 37.93
C THR A 4 6.33 -1.99 36.93
N ALA A 5 6.10 -3.29 36.64
CA ALA A 5 6.84 -3.98 35.59
C ALA A 5 6.67 -3.29 34.22
N THR A 6 5.47 -2.79 33.92
CA THR A 6 5.18 -1.98 32.73
C THR A 6 6.05 -0.73 32.65
N GLU A 7 6.11 0.08 33.72
CA GLU A 7 6.91 1.31 33.74
C GLU A 7 8.41 1.03 33.57
N VAL A 8 8.90 -0.08 34.11
CA VAL A 8 10.30 -0.50 33.91
C VAL A 8 10.54 -0.92 32.46
N GLN A 9 9.66 -1.73 31.87
CA GLN A 9 9.79 -2.13 30.47
C GLN A 9 9.76 -0.93 29.53
N GLN A 10 8.86 0.03 29.76
CA GLN A 10 8.81 1.27 28.97
C GLN A 10 10.15 2.02 28.98
N LEU A 11 10.84 2.10 30.12
CA LEU A 11 12.17 2.72 30.21
C LEU A 11 13.24 1.93 29.43
N TYR A 12 13.26 0.60 29.53
CA TYR A 12 14.18 -0.22 28.75
C TYR A 12 13.95 -0.09 27.23
N ILE A 13 12.69 -0.03 26.80
CA ILE A 13 12.32 0.20 25.40
C ILE A 13 12.81 1.58 24.97
N ALA A 14 12.44 2.64 25.70
CA ALA A 14 12.74 4.02 25.32
C ALA A 14 14.25 4.31 25.23
N TYR A 15 15.03 3.82 26.20
CA TYR A 15 16.45 4.16 26.35
C TYR A 15 17.38 3.20 25.61
N PHE A 16 16.97 1.94 25.43
CA PHE A 16 17.87 0.87 24.98
C PHE A 16 17.30 0.02 23.83
N ASN A 17 16.03 0.21 23.43
CA ASN A 17 15.34 -0.61 22.45
C ASN A 17 15.40 -2.11 22.74
N ARG A 18 15.24 -2.52 24.00
CA ARG A 18 15.26 -3.94 24.38
C ARG A 18 14.35 -4.18 25.59
N PRO A 19 13.97 -5.43 25.88
CA PRO A 19 13.36 -5.77 27.16
C PRO A 19 14.35 -5.64 28.32
N ALA A 20 13.79 -5.48 29.52
CA ALA A 20 14.52 -5.70 30.76
C ALA A 20 14.96 -7.16 30.88
N GLU A 21 16.17 -7.42 31.37
CA GLU A 21 16.56 -8.75 31.80
C GLU A 21 15.77 -9.16 33.07
N PRO A 22 15.54 -10.47 33.33
CA PRO A 22 14.77 -10.91 34.50
C PRO A 22 15.26 -10.33 35.83
N ASP A 23 16.59 -10.30 36.03
CA ASP A 23 17.19 -9.74 37.23
C ASP A 23 17.10 -8.21 37.28
N GLY A 24 17.24 -7.53 36.14
CA GLY A 24 17.04 -6.09 36.03
C GLY A 24 15.62 -5.68 36.37
N LEU A 25 14.62 -6.37 35.79
CA LEU A 25 13.21 -6.14 36.08
C LEU A 25 12.88 -6.34 37.57
N ARG A 26 13.38 -7.43 38.17
CA ARG A 26 13.21 -7.71 39.60
C ARG A 26 13.87 -6.66 40.48
N TYR A 27 15.06 -6.19 40.12
CA TYR A 27 15.75 -5.13 40.84
C TYR A 27 14.94 -3.84 40.83
N TRP A 28 14.60 -3.32 39.64
CA TRP A 28 13.95 -2.02 39.51
C TRP A 28 12.54 -1.98 40.12
N THR A 29 11.76 -3.05 39.98
CA THR A 29 10.44 -3.19 40.64
C THR A 29 10.55 -3.34 42.17
N GLY A 30 11.71 -3.73 42.69
CA GLY A 30 11.98 -3.87 44.11
C GLY A 30 12.35 -2.55 44.81
N VAL A 31 12.95 -1.61 44.07
CA VAL A 31 13.43 -0.31 44.59
C VAL A 31 12.27 0.66 44.83
N ASP A 32 12.29 1.38 45.94
CA ASP A 32 11.36 2.49 46.19
C ASP A 32 11.88 3.78 45.55
N ALA A 33 11.80 3.85 44.22
CA ALA A 33 12.20 4.99 43.42
C ALA A 33 11.11 5.31 42.39
N SER A 34 10.91 6.59 42.09
CA SER A 34 10.00 6.99 41.00
C SER A 34 10.56 6.57 39.65
N GLN A 35 9.68 6.45 38.64
CA GLN A 35 10.10 6.24 37.25
C GLN A 35 11.12 7.30 36.79
N ASP A 36 10.96 8.56 37.20
CA ASP A 36 11.92 9.64 36.90
C ASP A 36 13.32 9.38 37.47
N THR A 37 13.37 8.87 38.70
CA THR A 37 14.66 8.57 39.37
C THR A 37 15.39 7.43 38.66
N ILE A 38 14.63 6.45 38.19
CA ILE A 38 15.16 5.30 37.44
C ILE A 38 15.61 5.76 36.05
N ALA A 39 14.81 6.56 35.34
CA ALA A 39 15.14 7.15 34.05
C ALA A 39 16.46 7.95 34.10
N ALA A 40 16.62 8.80 35.13
CA ALA A 40 17.87 9.53 35.36
C ALA A 40 19.07 8.61 35.60
N THR A 41 18.86 7.42 36.17
CA THR A 41 19.92 6.42 36.36
C THR A 41 20.27 5.72 35.04
N PHE A 42 19.28 5.41 34.20
CA PHE A 42 19.47 4.79 32.88
C PHE A 42 20.31 5.70 31.97
N ALA A 43 20.05 7.01 31.99
CA ALA A 43 20.81 8.01 31.25
C ALA A 43 22.32 8.02 31.58
N LEU A 44 22.68 7.61 32.80
CA LEU A 44 24.07 7.55 33.25
C LEU A 44 24.76 6.23 32.90
N ALA A 45 23.99 5.21 32.50
CA ALA A 45 24.51 3.89 32.17
C ALA A 45 25.46 3.96 30.97
N THR A 46 26.47 3.08 30.99
CA THR A 46 27.44 2.94 29.89
C THR A 46 26.73 2.63 28.57
N GLU A 47 25.71 1.78 28.61
CA GLU A 47 24.91 1.40 27.44
C GLU A 47 24.23 2.62 26.78
N PHE A 48 23.61 3.51 27.57
CA PHE A 48 22.99 4.74 27.04
C PHE A 48 24.02 5.62 26.33
N LYS A 49 25.15 5.85 27.02
CA LYS A 49 26.24 6.70 26.49
C LYS A 49 26.85 6.14 25.22
N GLN A 50 26.98 4.81 25.13
CA GLN A 50 27.51 4.13 23.95
C GLN A 50 26.52 4.16 22.79
N ARG A 51 25.23 3.91 23.07
CA ARG A 51 24.18 3.87 22.04
C ARG A 51 24.07 5.19 21.28
N TYR A 52 24.09 6.31 22.01
CA TYR A 52 23.93 7.65 21.44
C TYR A 52 25.26 8.38 21.24
N ALA A 53 26.39 7.68 21.33
CA ALA A 53 27.71 8.27 21.11
C ALA A 53 27.89 8.70 19.65
N ASN A 54 28.43 9.90 19.44
CA ASN A 54 28.76 10.46 18.12
C ASN A 54 27.56 10.64 17.17
N MET A 55 26.33 10.45 17.65
CA MET A 55 25.11 10.76 16.91
C MET A 55 24.83 12.26 16.97
N SER A 56 24.25 12.83 15.91
CA SER A 56 23.72 14.18 15.99
C SER A 56 22.48 14.21 16.91
N ASN A 57 22.10 15.39 17.41
CA ASN A 57 20.89 15.51 18.20
C ASN A 57 19.64 15.10 17.40
N MET A 58 19.63 15.32 16.09
CA MET A 58 18.59 14.85 15.19
C MET A 58 18.52 13.32 15.17
N ASP A 59 19.64 12.64 14.97
CA ASP A 59 19.69 11.18 14.93
C ASP A 59 19.28 10.55 16.27
N ILE A 60 19.64 11.18 17.39
CA ILE A 60 19.24 10.75 18.73
C ILE A 60 17.71 10.77 18.86
N VAL A 61 17.07 11.86 18.43
CA VAL A 61 15.60 11.99 18.47
C VAL A 61 14.96 10.94 17.57
N GLN A 62 15.45 10.78 16.34
CA GLN A 62 14.94 9.78 15.42
C GLN A 62 15.03 8.36 16.00
N ALA A 63 16.17 7.99 16.58
CA ALA A 63 16.34 6.70 17.22
C ALA A 63 15.36 6.48 18.39
N MET A 64 15.03 7.51 19.16
CA MET A 64 14.06 7.41 20.26
C MET A 64 12.62 7.21 19.74
N TYR A 65 12.24 7.85 18.64
CA TYR A 65 10.96 7.61 17.97
C TYR A 65 10.87 6.18 17.43
N HIS A 66 11.92 5.70 16.77
CA HIS A 66 11.97 4.31 16.28
C HIS A 66 11.88 3.29 17.43
N ASN A 67 12.62 3.51 18.52
CA ASN A 67 12.58 2.66 19.71
C ASN A 67 11.16 2.54 20.28
N LEU A 68 10.48 3.68 20.48
CA LEU A 68 9.19 3.75 21.15
C LEU A 68 8.01 3.39 20.24
N PHE A 69 8.03 3.87 19.00
CA PHE A 69 6.87 3.93 18.12
C PHE A 69 7.08 3.21 16.78
N GLY A 70 8.29 2.74 16.48
CA GLY A 70 8.58 2.00 15.26
C GLY A 70 8.50 2.83 13.98
N ARG A 71 8.59 4.16 14.09
CA ARG A 71 8.49 5.12 13.00
C ARG A 71 9.48 6.27 13.20
N ALA A 72 9.70 7.03 12.13
CA ALA A 72 10.39 8.31 12.16
C ALA A 72 9.65 9.35 13.02
N ALA A 73 10.40 10.31 13.56
CA ALA A 73 9.85 11.54 14.11
C ALA A 73 9.21 12.37 13.00
N ASP A 74 8.09 13.02 13.30
CA ASP A 74 7.55 14.05 12.42
C ASP A 74 8.53 15.23 12.33
N ALA A 75 8.56 15.94 11.19
CA ALA A 75 9.56 16.99 10.96
C ALA A 75 9.55 18.07 12.07
N GLY A 76 8.37 18.51 12.49
CA GLY A 76 8.21 19.52 13.54
C GLY A 76 8.66 19.02 14.91
N GLY A 77 8.33 17.79 15.28
CA GLY A 77 8.76 17.13 16.50
C GLY A 77 10.27 16.90 16.52
N ALA A 78 10.84 16.44 15.39
CA ALA A 78 12.26 16.22 15.21
C ALA A 78 13.04 17.53 15.42
N GLU A 79 12.66 18.59 14.72
CA GLU A 79 13.26 19.93 14.84
C GLU A 79 13.09 20.54 16.23
N TYR A 80 11.92 20.37 16.86
CA TYR A 80 11.66 20.87 18.20
C TYR A 80 12.59 20.21 19.22
N TRP A 81 12.66 18.88 19.24
CA TRP A 81 13.47 18.16 20.21
C TRP A 81 14.96 18.32 19.92
N SER A 82 15.39 18.23 18.66
CA SER A 82 16.79 18.41 18.30
C SER A 82 17.26 19.84 18.60
N GLY A 83 16.44 20.86 18.31
CA GLY A 83 16.75 22.26 18.60
C GLY A 83 16.89 22.54 20.10
N LEU A 84 16.06 21.92 20.95
CA LEU A 84 16.22 22.02 22.41
C LEU A 84 17.49 21.34 22.92
N LEU A 85 17.91 20.25 22.28
CA LEU A 85 19.18 19.58 22.58
C LEU A 85 20.38 20.41 22.11
N ASP A 86 20.29 21.05 20.93
CA ASP A 86 21.35 21.88 20.35
C ASP A 86 21.70 23.07 21.23
N ILE A 87 20.68 23.71 21.82
CA ILE A 87 20.88 24.84 22.76
C ILE A 87 21.15 24.36 24.20
N GLY A 88 21.16 23.06 24.45
CA GLY A 88 21.37 22.46 25.79
C GLY A 88 20.25 22.74 26.79
N ALA A 89 19.06 23.12 26.34
CA ALA A 89 17.90 23.38 27.21
C ALA A 89 17.34 22.09 27.82
N VAL A 90 17.47 20.97 27.11
CA VAL A 90 17.14 19.63 27.59
C VAL A 90 18.30 18.68 27.30
N LYS A 91 18.24 17.48 27.88
CA LYS A 91 19.18 16.39 27.60
C LYS A 91 18.46 15.22 26.92
N PRO A 92 19.18 14.34 26.19
CA PRO A 92 18.57 13.21 25.49
C PRO A 92 17.65 12.33 26.36
N ASP A 93 18.01 12.12 27.64
CA ASP A 93 17.21 11.34 28.58
C ASP A 93 15.83 11.96 28.83
N PHE A 94 15.78 13.29 28.97
CA PHE A 94 14.52 14.00 29.13
C PHE A 94 13.63 13.86 27.89
N VAL A 95 14.21 13.81 26.69
CA VAL A 95 13.48 13.62 25.43
C VAL A 95 12.82 12.24 25.40
N ALA A 96 13.59 11.16 25.63
CA ALA A 96 13.05 9.80 25.65
C ALA A 96 11.88 9.64 26.64
N LEU A 97 12.03 10.19 27.84
CA LEU A 97 10.99 10.16 28.87
C LEU A 97 9.75 10.97 28.49
N SER A 98 9.95 12.12 27.85
CA SER A 98 8.86 12.99 27.39
C SER A 98 8.07 12.36 26.24
N LEU A 99 8.75 11.75 25.27
CA LEU A 99 8.12 11.02 24.17
C LEU A 99 7.29 9.85 24.69
N MET A 100 7.88 9.02 25.56
CA MET A 100 7.21 7.87 26.18
C MET A 100 5.90 8.28 26.89
N ARG A 101 5.90 9.41 27.61
CA ARG A 101 4.70 9.93 28.31
C ARG A 101 3.72 10.65 27.39
N GLY A 102 4.23 11.20 26.29
CA GLY A 102 3.47 11.89 25.26
C GLY A 102 2.75 10.95 24.30
N ALA A 103 3.06 9.64 24.33
CA ALA A 103 2.47 8.63 23.46
C ALA A 103 0.94 8.64 23.54
N ARG A 104 0.29 8.79 22.38
CA ARG A 104 -1.18 8.87 22.23
C ARG A 104 -1.57 8.19 20.92
N GLY A 105 -2.86 7.88 20.75
CA GLY A 105 -3.36 7.29 19.51
C GLY A 105 -2.60 6.01 19.13
N SER A 106 -2.13 5.94 17.89
CA SER A 106 -1.33 4.83 17.37
C SER A 106 -0.01 4.63 18.13
N ASP A 107 0.70 5.69 18.51
CA ASP A 107 1.95 5.59 19.28
C ASP A 107 1.75 4.88 20.63
N ALA A 108 0.62 5.14 21.29
CA ALA A 108 0.28 4.48 22.55
C ALA A 108 0.00 2.99 22.34
N VAL A 109 -0.63 2.62 21.21
CA VAL A 109 -0.86 1.23 20.82
C VAL A 109 0.46 0.52 20.52
N VAL A 110 1.36 1.13 19.74
CA VAL A 110 2.68 0.55 19.43
C VAL A 110 3.49 0.34 20.71
N LEU A 111 3.58 1.36 21.57
CA LEU A 111 4.30 1.25 22.84
C LEU A 111 3.72 0.14 23.72
N ALA A 112 2.39 0.02 23.79
CA ALA A 112 1.74 -1.05 24.55
C ALA A 112 2.06 -2.44 23.98
N ASN A 113 2.08 -2.59 22.65
CA ASN A 113 2.42 -3.84 21.98
C ASN A 113 3.89 -4.21 22.20
N LYS A 114 4.81 -3.24 22.08
CA LYS A 114 6.22 -3.41 22.41
C LYS A 114 6.42 -3.81 23.87
N VAL A 115 5.70 -3.20 24.81
CA VAL A 115 5.75 -3.61 26.24
C VAL A 115 5.30 -5.07 26.43
N GLN A 116 4.21 -5.50 25.78
CA GLN A 116 3.75 -6.90 25.87
C GLN A 116 4.78 -7.87 25.30
N MET A 117 5.42 -7.50 24.18
CA MET A 117 6.50 -8.31 23.61
C MET A 117 7.71 -8.35 24.54
N ALA A 118 8.11 -7.20 25.10
CA ALA A 118 9.22 -7.10 26.03
C ALA A 118 9.01 -7.97 27.28
N GLN A 119 7.78 -8.01 27.81
CA GLN A 119 7.41 -8.92 28.91
C GLN A 119 7.57 -10.38 28.49
N SER A 120 7.03 -10.77 27.33
CA SER A 120 7.13 -12.14 26.81
C SER A 120 8.59 -12.57 26.60
N LEU A 121 9.43 -11.69 26.07
CA LEU A 121 10.87 -11.93 25.92
C LEU A 121 11.54 -12.09 27.28
N THR A 122 11.28 -11.18 28.22
CA THR A 122 11.85 -11.23 29.58
C THR A 122 11.55 -12.57 30.26
N GLU A 123 10.31 -13.03 30.18
CA GLU A 123 9.88 -14.32 30.75
C GLU A 123 10.56 -15.52 30.07
N SER A 124 10.89 -15.39 28.78
CA SER A 124 11.48 -16.45 27.97
C SER A 124 13.01 -16.53 28.07
N ILE A 125 13.68 -15.44 28.49
CA ILE A 125 15.15 -15.36 28.59
C ILE A 125 15.76 -16.56 29.33
N PRO A 126 15.30 -16.98 30.52
CA PRO A 126 15.89 -18.11 31.23
C PRO A 126 15.90 -19.42 30.43
N THR A 127 14.88 -19.65 29.60
CA THR A 127 14.77 -20.83 28.75
C THR A 127 15.70 -20.75 27.53
N LEU A 128 15.83 -19.56 26.94
CA LEU A 128 16.62 -19.35 25.74
C LEU A 128 18.12 -19.20 26.03
N LEU A 129 18.49 -18.68 27.19
CA LEU A 129 19.86 -18.32 27.57
C LEU A 129 20.90 -19.44 27.31
N PRO A 130 20.65 -20.73 27.64
CA PRO A 130 21.61 -21.81 27.39
C PRO A 130 21.90 -22.06 25.90
N TYR A 131 21.00 -21.64 25.01
CA TYR A 131 21.06 -21.91 23.57
C TYR A 131 21.57 -20.72 22.74
N VAL A 132 21.79 -19.58 23.41
CA VAL A 132 22.35 -18.35 22.81
C VAL A 132 23.75 -18.02 23.35
N ALA A 133 24.37 -18.94 24.09
CA ALA A 133 25.72 -18.76 24.61
C ALA A 133 26.73 -18.58 23.45
N ASP A 134 27.53 -17.50 23.50
CA ASP A 134 28.33 -16.83 22.45
C ASP A 134 27.66 -15.66 21.71
N ARG A 135 26.42 -15.25 22.08
CA ARG A 135 25.64 -14.23 21.35
C ARG A 135 25.24 -13.03 22.22
N ASP A 136 25.05 -11.89 21.59
CA ASP A 136 24.48 -10.71 22.22
C ASP A 136 22.95 -10.87 22.34
N LEU A 137 22.49 -11.42 23.48
CA LEU A 137 21.06 -11.58 23.79
C LEU A 137 20.30 -10.25 23.72
N ASN A 138 20.95 -9.13 24.04
CA ASN A 138 20.35 -7.81 23.93
C ASN A 138 20.11 -7.47 22.46
N ALA A 139 21.08 -7.74 21.58
CA ALA A 139 20.88 -7.57 20.14
C ALA A 139 19.70 -8.42 19.62
N ILE A 140 19.61 -9.70 20.01
CA ILE A 140 18.50 -10.57 19.59
C ILE A 140 17.16 -9.99 20.06
N THR A 141 17.03 -9.71 21.35
CA THR A 141 15.75 -9.24 21.91
C THR A 141 15.37 -7.85 21.42
N SER A 142 16.35 -6.97 21.14
CA SER A 142 16.14 -5.71 20.43
C SER A 142 15.54 -5.92 19.04
N MET A 143 16.10 -6.85 18.26
CA MET A 143 15.62 -7.10 16.89
C MET A 143 14.16 -7.54 16.88
N TRP A 144 13.74 -8.38 17.83
CA TRP A 144 12.34 -8.83 17.93
C TRP A 144 11.40 -7.70 18.33
N LEU A 145 11.82 -6.88 19.29
CA LEU A 145 11.04 -5.74 19.77
C LEU A 145 10.85 -4.69 18.67
N GLU A 146 11.87 -4.50 17.84
CA GLU A 146 11.86 -3.53 16.74
C GLU A 146 10.81 -3.85 15.68
N GLN A 147 10.40 -5.12 15.54
CA GLN A 147 9.40 -5.55 14.56
C GLN A 147 7.95 -5.42 14.99
N VAL A 148 7.73 -5.07 16.24
CA VAL A 148 6.38 -4.91 16.76
C VAL A 148 5.93 -3.47 16.51
N THR A 149 5.25 -3.26 15.39
CA THR A 149 4.69 -1.96 14.98
C THR A 149 3.18 -1.89 15.20
N ASP A 150 2.51 -3.03 15.34
CA ASP A 150 1.06 -3.13 15.48
C ASP A 150 0.64 -4.42 16.20
N THR A 151 -0.67 -4.69 16.27
CA THR A 151 -1.20 -5.86 16.98
C THR A 151 -0.95 -7.17 16.20
N ALA A 152 -0.92 -7.12 14.86
CA ALA A 152 -0.68 -8.30 14.03
C ALA A 152 0.78 -8.77 14.14
N SER A 153 1.73 -7.85 14.01
CA SER A 153 3.16 -8.10 14.20
C SER A 153 3.48 -8.60 15.61
N LEU A 154 2.82 -8.07 16.65
CA LEU A 154 2.90 -8.61 18.01
C LEU A 154 2.49 -10.09 18.06
N GLN A 155 1.36 -10.44 17.45
CA GLN A 155 0.84 -11.81 17.48
C GLN A 155 1.79 -12.78 16.75
N ILE A 156 2.36 -12.36 15.62
CA ILE A 156 3.34 -13.14 14.87
C ILE A 156 4.63 -13.32 15.68
N ALA A 157 5.15 -12.24 16.26
CA ALA A 157 6.33 -12.30 17.12
C ALA A 157 6.11 -13.21 18.35
N ARG A 158 4.95 -13.16 19.00
CA ARG A 158 4.66 -14.05 20.15
C ARG A 158 4.53 -15.51 19.73
N THR A 159 3.95 -15.78 18.57
CA THR A 159 3.84 -17.15 18.03
C THR A 159 5.23 -17.72 17.73
N ALA A 160 6.06 -16.96 17.02
CA ALA A 160 7.46 -17.30 16.74
C ALA A 160 8.28 -17.52 18.02
N LEU A 161 8.07 -16.68 19.05
CA LEU A 161 8.76 -16.81 20.34
C LEU A 161 8.32 -18.08 21.07
N ALA A 162 7.02 -18.39 21.07
CA ALA A 162 6.48 -19.59 21.69
C ALA A 162 7.05 -20.86 21.05
N GLU A 163 7.21 -20.88 19.71
CA GLU A 163 7.85 -21.98 19.00
C GLU A 163 9.32 -22.15 19.39
N GLN A 164 10.06 -21.03 19.49
CA GLN A 164 11.47 -21.05 19.89
C GLN A 164 11.65 -21.49 21.35
N VAL A 165 10.72 -21.13 22.24
CA VAL A 165 10.70 -21.59 23.63
C VAL A 165 10.34 -23.07 23.73
N ALA A 166 9.43 -23.56 22.89
CA ALA A 166 9.06 -24.98 22.83
C ALA A 166 10.16 -25.86 22.23
N HIS A 167 10.95 -25.31 21.30
CA HIS A 167 12.06 -25.99 20.64
C HIS A 167 13.36 -25.17 20.74
N PRO A 168 13.95 -25.02 21.94
CA PRO A 168 15.15 -24.23 22.10
C PRO A 168 16.31 -24.76 21.24
N GLY A 169 16.95 -23.87 20.48
CA GLY A 169 18.04 -24.22 19.57
C GLY A 169 17.62 -24.44 18.10
N THR A 170 16.32 -24.43 17.76
CA THR A 170 15.88 -24.37 16.37
C THR A 170 16.00 -22.96 15.78
N SER A 171 16.23 -22.89 14.47
CA SER A 171 16.29 -21.62 13.74
C SER A 171 14.88 -21.16 13.35
N THR A 172 14.36 -20.14 14.03
CA THR A 172 13.22 -19.35 13.53
C THR A 172 13.77 -18.17 12.73
N MET A 173 13.26 -17.98 11.51
CA MET A 173 13.58 -16.82 10.69
C MET A 173 12.38 -15.88 10.67
N MET A 174 12.66 -14.59 10.84
CA MET A 174 11.67 -13.52 10.80
C MET A 174 12.07 -12.54 9.71
N VAL A 175 11.14 -12.23 8.81
CA VAL A 175 11.33 -11.21 7.78
C VAL A 175 10.37 -10.09 8.06
N SER A 176 10.90 -8.88 8.05
CA SER A 176 10.12 -7.68 8.29
C SER A 176 10.40 -6.68 7.21
N GLY A 177 9.46 -5.78 6.98
CA GLY A 177 9.68 -4.79 5.96
C GLY A 177 8.57 -3.80 5.85
N GLN A 178 8.60 -3.07 4.74
CA GLN A 178 7.52 -2.20 4.33
C GLN A 178 7.11 -2.49 2.88
N ALA A 179 5.81 -2.47 2.63
CA ALA A 179 5.26 -2.49 1.28
C ALA A 179 4.77 -1.10 0.89
N GLN A 180 5.14 -0.67 -0.31
CA GLN A 180 4.88 0.68 -0.80
C GLN A 180 4.45 0.66 -2.26
N GLY A 181 3.41 1.45 -2.55
CA GLY A 181 2.99 1.84 -3.89
C GLY A 181 3.67 3.16 -4.22
N VAL A 182 2.87 4.21 -4.47
CA VAL A 182 3.40 5.57 -4.33
C VAL A 182 3.34 6.02 -2.88
N GLY A 183 2.33 5.63 -2.09
CA GLY A 183 2.33 5.75 -0.64
C GLY A 183 2.63 4.43 0.06
N PHE A 184 2.25 4.33 1.33
CA PHE A 184 2.24 3.05 2.04
C PHE A 184 1.07 2.17 1.59
N LEU A 185 1.32 0.87 1.39
CA LEU A 185 0.25 -0.09 1.09
C LEU A 185 -0.32 -0.66 2.38
N ARG A 186 -1.51 -0.23 2.76
CA ARG A 186 -2.22 -0.78 3.93
C ARG A 186 -2.95 -2.07 3.58
N ASP A 187 -2.96 -3.02 4.53
CA ASP A 187 -3.66 -4.31 4.43
C ASP A 187 -3.27 -5.18 3.21
N ALA A 188 -2.09 -4.91 2.63
CA ALA A 188 -1.52 -5.71 1.57
C ALA A 188 -1.14 -7.08 2.10
N THR A 189 -1.32 -8.12 1.29
CA THR A 189 -0.96 -9.49 1.67
C THR A 189 0.49 -9.73 1.36
N VAL A 190 1.29 -10.03 2.38
CA VAL A 190 2.69 -10.42 2.23
C VAL A 190 2.81 -11.91 2.45
N PHE A 191 3.43 -12.65 1.53
CA PHE A 191 3.50 -14.11 1.60
C PHE A 191 4.79 -14.68 1.04
N ILE A 192 5.14 -15.88 1.52
CA ILE A 192 6.29 -16.64 1.04
C ILE A 192 5.85 -17.51 -0.13
N ASP A 193 6.20 -17.11 -1.34
CA ASP A 193 5.98 -17.88 -2.56
C ASP A 193 7.00 -19.02 -2.65
N THR A 194 6.57 -20.18 -2.16
CA THR A 194 7.44 -21.35 -1.97
C THR A 194 7.59 -22.16 -3.25
N ASN A 195 6.59 -22.10 -4.13
CA ASN A 195 6.57 -22.85 -5.38
C ASN A 195 6.92 -22.01 -6.61
N GLY A 196 7.07 -20.69 -6.44
CA GLY A 196 7.48 -19.75 -7.48
C GLY A 196 6.37 -19.41 -8.48
N ASN A 197 5.10 -19.67 -8.16
CA ASN A 197 3.96 -19.38 -9.05
C ASN A 197 3.47 -17.92 -8.92
N GLY A 198 3.95 -17.20 -7.90
CA GLY A 198 3.55 -15.85 -7.52
C GLY A 198 2.07 -15.68 -7.17
N VAL A 199 1.43 -16.72 -6.65
CA VAL A 199 0.05 -16.74 -6.16
C VAL A 199 0.05 -17.32 -4.76
N LEU A 200 -0.63 -16.65 -3.82
CA LEU A 200 -0.74 -17.15 -2.46
C LEU A 200 -1.52 -18.48 -2.42
N ASP A 201 -0.86 -19.54 -1.97
CA ASP A 201 -1.46 -20.86 -1.75
C ASP A 201 -1.81 -21.12 -0.28
N THR A 202 -2.75 -22.05 -0.02
CA THR A 202 -3.24 -22.36 1.34
C THR A 202 -2.15 -22.80 2.33
N ASN A 203 -1.03 -23.33 1.82
CA ASN A 203 0.08 -23.83 2.65
C ASN A 203 1.20 -22.80 2.82
N GLU A 204 1.07 -21.61 2.26
CA GLU A 204 2.10 -20.57 2.31
C GLU A 204 1.86 -19.64 3.50
N GLN A 205 2.95 -19.33 4.19
CA GLN A 205 2.92 -18.37 5.28
C GLN A 205 2.62 -16.98 4.73
N SER A 206 1.69 -16.28 5.37
CA SER A 206 1.29 -14.94 4.99
C SER A 206 0.94 -14.06 6.18
N THR A 207 0.99 -12.75 5.96
CA THR A 207 0.54 -11.71 6.90
C THR A 207 -0.08 -10.56 6.12
N LYS A 208 -0.65 -9.60 6.85
CA LYS A 208 -1.06 -8.31 6.32
C LYS A 208 -0.09 -7.21 6.71
N THR A 209 0.01 -6.19 5.88
CA THR A 209 0.66 -4.93 6.25
C THR A 209 -0.25 -4.08 7.13
N ASP A 210 0.35 -3.30 8.03
CA ASP A 210 -0.36 -2.29 8.81
C ASP A 210 -0.66 -1.02 7.99
N ALA A 211 -1.16 0.03 8.65
CA ALA A 211 -1.51 1.31 8.02
C ALA A 211 -0.34 1.97 7.25
N ASN A 212 0.89 1.61 7.58
CA ASN A 212 2.12 2.20 7.07
C ASN A 212 2.92 1.18 6.25
N GLY A 213 2.25 0.13 5.78
CA GLY A 213 2.88 -0.87 4.96
C GLY A 213 3.82 -1.79 5.75
N HIS A 214 3.99 -1.64 7.07
CA HIS A 214 4.88 -2.53 7.80
C HIS A 214 4.30 -3.92 7.90
N PHE A 215 5.16 -4.93 7.82
CA PHE A 215 4.78 -6.32 8.01
C PHE A 215 5.85 -7.08 8.78
N LEU A 216 5.42 -8.20 9.37
CA LEU A 216 6.29 -9.20 9.97
C LEU A 216 5.83 -10.60 9.53
N LEU A 217 6.74 -11.41 9.01
CA LEU A 217 6.55 -12.83 8.70
C LEU A 217 7.52 -13.67 9.52
N ALA A 218 7.09 -14.88 9.88
CA ALA A 218 7.95 -15.87 10.53
C ALA A 218 7.80 -17.24 9.86
N SER A 219 8.89 -17.98 9.72
CA SER A 219 8.85 -19.40 9.36
C SER A 219 9.89 -20.19 10.17
N THR A 220 9.54 -21.43 10.45
CA THR A 220 10.41 -22.45 11.07
C THR A 220 11.25 -23.21 10.05
N GLN A 221 10.94 -23.06 8.75
CA GLN A 221 11.70 -23.69 7.68
C GLN A 221 12.76 -22.72 7.16
N SER A 222 14.03 -22.96 7.47
CA SER A 222 15.14 -22.12 6.99
C SER A 222 15.27 -22.09 5.46
N SER A 223 14.62 -23.03 4.77
CA SER A 223 14.56 -23.07 3.30
C SER A 223 13.55 -22.10 2.72
N ASP A 224 12.58 -21.61 3.50
CA ASP A 224 11.55 -20.64 3.09
C ASP A 224 12.14 -19.25 2.82
N PHE A 225 13.35 -19.04 3.31
CA PHE A 225 14.07 -17.81 3.18
C PHE A 225 15.45 -18.02 2.55
N PRO A 226 16.03 -16.96 2.00
CA PRO A 226 17.23 -17.04 1.20
C PRO A 226 18.47 -17.23 2.07
N GLN A 227 19.34 -18.16 1.68
CA GLN A 227 20.61 -18.46 2.36
C GLN A 227 21.77 -17.67 1.70
N PRO A 228 22.79 -17.24 2.46
CA PRO A 228 23.98 -16.60 1.89
C PRO A 228 24.63 -17.51 0.82
N GLY A 229 24.78 -17.00 -0.41
CA GLY A 229 25.43 -17.71 -1.52
C GLY A 229 24.57 -18.73 -2.27
N ALA A 230 23.27 -18.85 -1.96
CA ALA A 230 22.33 -19.64 -2.75
C ALA A 230 21.82 -18.83 -3.95
N THR A 231 21.64 -19.50 -5.11
CA THR A 231 20.85 -18.95 -6.22
C THR A 231 19.40 -18.80 -5.75
N TRP A 232 18.90 -17.59 -5.85
CA TRP A 232 17.62 -17.15 -5.28
C TRP A 232 16.41 -17.83 -5.93
N ASN A 233 15.71 -18.71 -5.20
CA ASN A 233 14.55 -19.46 -5.74
C ASN A 233 13.29 -19.40 -4.84
N LYS A 234 13.23 -18.52 -3.83
CA LYS A 234 12.00 -18.27 -3.06
C LYS A 234 11.77 -16.77 -2.90
N HIS A 235 10.61 -16.30 -3.36
CA HIS A 235 10.27 -14.88 -3.35
C HIS A 235 9.32 -14.63 -2.18
N VAL A 236 9.58 -13.57 -1.40
CA VAL A 236 8.51 -12.99 -0.59
C VAL A 236 7.86 -11.95 -1.49
N LEU A 237 6.55 -12.02 -1.57
CA LEU A 237 5.74 -11.24 -2.49
C LEU A 237 4.70 -10.43 -1.71
N VAL A 238 4.31 -9.29 -2.26
CA VAL A 238 3.23 -8.46 -1.74
C VAL A 238 2.16 -8.29 -2.81
N THR A 239 0.91 -8.59 -2.49
CA THR A 239 -0.21 -8.41 -3.41
C THR A 239 -1.40 -7.73 -2.74
N GLY A 240 -2.16 -6.97 -3.54
CA GLY A 240 -3.29 -6.17 -3.08
C GLY A 240 -2.86 -5.05 -2.13
N GLY A 241 -3.78 -4.67 -1.24
CA GLY A 241 -3.63 -3.53 -0.35
C GLY A 241 -4.19 -2.24 -0.93
N PHE A 242 -4.32 -1.23 -0.08
CA PHE A 242 -4.84 0.08 -0.42
C PHE A 242 -3.77 1.14 -0.18
N ASP A 243 -3.43 1.88 -1.23
CA ASP A 243 -2.52 3.01 -1.15
C ASP A 243 -3.30 4.23 -0.66
N LEU A 244 -3.00 4.69 0.56
CA LEU A 244 -3.70 5.82 1.17
C LEU A 244 -3.40 7.15 0.46
N ALA A 245 -2.25 7.25 -0.22
CA ALA A 245 -1.84 8.47 -0.89
C ALA A 245 -2.64 8.70 -2.18
N THR A 246 -2.83 7.65 -3.01
CA THR A 246 -3.67 7.73 -4.22
C THR A 246 -5.13 7.40 -3.97
N GLN A 247 -5.45 6.84 -2.80
CA GLN A 247 -6.76 6.29 -2.47
C GLN A 247 -7.21 5.21 -3.46
N ARG A 248 -6.28 4.36 -3.93
CA ARG A 248 -6.57 3.25 -4.86
C ARG A 248 -6.06 1.91 -4.35
N ALA A 249 -6.65 0.83 -4.85
CA ALA A 249 -6.06 -0.49 -4.65
C ALA A 249 -4.78 -0.62 -5.47
N HIS A 250 -3.78 -1.28 -4.88
CA HIS A 250 -2.60 -1.67 -5.64
C HIS A 250 -2.91 -2.89 -6.52
N ASN A 251 -2.47 -2.83 -7.78
CA ASN A 251 -2.66 -3.86 -8.77
C ASN A 251 -1.37 -4.65 -9.01
N GLY A 252 -1.48 -5.98 -9.09
CA GLY A 252 -0.34 -6.86 -9.33
C GLY A 252 0.35 -7.35 -8.05
N THR A 253 1.63 -7.69 -8.19
CA THR A 253 2.45 -8.28 -7.13
C THR A 253 3.82 -7.64 -7.10
N LEU A 254 4.21 -7.11 -5.95
CA LEU A 254 5.53 -6.57 -5.69
C LEU A 254 6.45 -7.66 -5.15
N SER A 255 7.71 -7.63 -5.57
CA SER A 255 8.75 -8.53 -5.07
C SER A 255 9.65 -7.82 -4.08
N LEU A 256 10.03 -8.51 -3.01
CA LEU A 256 11.05 -8.02 -2.11
C LEU A 256 12.44 -8.38 -2.64
N THR A 257 13.35 -7.41 -2.64
CA THR A 257 14.79 -7.69 -2.74
C THR A 257 15.43 -7.53 -1.38
N PHE A 258 16.23 -8.54 -1.03
CA PHE A 258 16.80 -8.65 0.29
C PHE A 258 18.25 -8.19 0.22
N GLU A 259 18.60 -7.23 1.06
CA GLU A 259 19.98 -6.98 1.42
C GLU A 259 20.25 -7.72 2.73
N GLN A 260 21.15 -8.69 2.68
CA GLN A 260 21.51 -9.47 3.87
C GLN A 260 22.34 -8.57 4.79
N GLN A 261 21.69 -7.93 5.76
CA GLN A 261 22.33 -6.93 6.63
C GLN A 261 23.31 -7.55 7.65
N HIS A 262 23.33 -8.87 7.86
CA HIS A 262 24.20 -9.50 8.87
C HIS A 262 24.80 -10.83 8.36
N SER A 263 26.12 -10.83 8.12
CA SER A 263 26.92 -12.00 7.73
C SER A 263 27.64 -12.64 8.93
N GLY A 264 26.89 -12.91 10.01
CA GLY A 264 27.35 -13.77 11.12
C GLY A 264 26.91 -15.21 10.88
N GLY A 265 27.81 -16.19 11.05
CA GLY A 265 27.56 -17.60 10.72
C GLY A 265 26.32 -18.20 11.40
N TYR A 266 25.45 -18.79 10.58
CA TYR A 266 24.27 -19.64 10.85
C TYR A 266 23.25 -19.20 11.95
N PRO A 267 21.94 -19.34 11.64
CA PRO A 267 20.94 -18.38 12.05
C PRO A 267 20.23 -18.84 13.33
N ALA A 268 20.23 -18.02 14.36
CA ALA A 268 18.96 -17.73 15.00
C ALA A 268 18.80 -16.22 14.86
N THR A 269 17.66 -15.78 14.33
CA THR A 269 17.22 -14.39 14.29
C THR A 269 17.98 -13.47 13.32
N THR A 270 18.29 -13.91 12.09
CA THR A 270 18.59 -12.94 11.02
C THR A 270 17.30 -12.23 10.66
N LEU A 271 17.11 -11.05 11.23
CA LEU A 271 16.10 -10.12 10.76
C LEU A 271 16.57 -9.59 9.41
N VAL A 272 15.78 -9.82 8.37
CA VAL A 272 15.99 -9.14 7.11
C VAL A 272 14.97 -8.02 7.03
N ARG A 273 15.46 -6.78 7.03
CA ARG A 273 14.68 -5.61 6.61
C ARG A 273 14.63 -5.61 5.10
N ALA A 274 13.43 -5.63 4.55
CA ALA A 274 13.23 -5.63 3.11
C ALA A 274 12.11 -4.65 2.74
N ASN A 275 12.17 -4.14 1.52
CA ASN A 275 11.13 -3.27 0.97
C ASN A 275 10.49 -3.96 -0.22
N ALA A 276 9.18 -3.80 -0.36
CA ALA A 276 8.44 -4.17 -1.57
C ALA A 276 8.00 -2.88 -2.27
N SER A 277 8.51 -2.65 -3.47
CA SER A 277 8.16 -1.52 -4.32
C SER A 277 8.22 -1.92 -5.79
N ALA A 278 7.82 -0.99 -6.66
CA ALA A 278 7.96 -1.12 -8.11
C ALA A 278 9.41 -1.44 -8.53
N MET A 279 10.39 -0.76 -7.92
CA MET A 279 11.77 -0.91 -8.34
C MET A 279 12.43 -2.15 -7.79
N THR A 280 12.08 -2.62 -6.59
CA THR A 280 12.51 -3.95 -6.13
C THR A 280 11.94 -5.05 -7.03
N THR A 281 10.73 -4.86 -7.56
CA THR A 281 10.10 -5.76 -8.52
C THR A 281 10.79 -5.75 -9.88
N LEU A 282 11.14 -4.56 -10.39
CA LEU A 282 11.91 -4.43 -11.63
C LEU A 282 13.32 -5.02 -11.50
N ARG A 283 13.97 -4.82 -10.35
CA ARG A 283 15.25 -5.44 -10.02
C ARG A 283 15.15 -6.96 -10.02
N ASP A 284 14.13 -7.51 -9.34
CA ASP A 284 13.88 -8.94 -9.32
C ASP A 284 13.68 -9.51 -10.73
N ALA A 285 12.95 -8.79 -11.60
CA ALA A 285 12.80 -9.18 -13.00
C ALA A 285 14.14 -9.23 -13.77
N LEU A 286 15.08 -8.29 -13.52
CA LEU A 286 16.43 -8.35 -14.10
C LEU A 286 17.21 -9.59 -13.62
N LEU A 287 17.12 -9.91 -12.32
CA LEU A 287 17.77 -11.09 -11.76
C LEU A 287 17.20 -12.39 -12.36
N ARG A 288 15.88 -12.49 -12.50
CA ARG A 288 15.20 -13.64 -13.13
C ARG A 288 15.58 -13.82 -14.60
N GLN A 289 15.97 -12.75 -15.29
CA GLN A 289 16.51 -12.79 -16.66
C GLN A 289 18.01 -13.14 -16.72
N GLY A 290 18.65 -13.41 -15.59
CA GLY A 290 20.03 -13.89 -15.49
C GLY A 290 21.07 -12.82 -15.22
N ALA A 291 20.67 -11.58 -14.89
CA ALA A 291 21.62 -10.58 -14.41
C ALA A 291 22.17 -10.96 -13.02
N THR A 292 23.43 -10.64 -12.75
CA THR A 292 23.95 -10.65 -11.37
C THR A 292 23.38 -9.46 -10.59
N ALA A 293 23.41 -9.52 -9.25
CA ALA A 293 23.02 -8.39 -8.39
C ALA A 293 23.71 -7.08 -8.82
N ASP A 294 25.04 -7.09 -8.91
CA ASP A 294 25.83 -5.92 -9.33
C ASP A 294 25.45 -5.40 -10.72
N ALA A 295 25.13 -6.31 -11.66
CA ALA A 295 24.76 -5.91 -13.02
C ALA A 295 23.34 -5.32 -13.07
N ALA A 296 22.41 -5.86 -12.28
CA ALA A 296 21.07 -5.30 -12.14
C ALA A 296 21.15 -3.90 -11.52
N ASP A 297 21.90 -3.75 -10.42
CA ASP A 297 22.08 -2.46 -9.73
C ASP A 297 22.76 -1.42 -10.64
N ALA A 298 23.77 -1.82 -11.40
CA ALA A 298 24.43 -0.93 -12.37
C ALA A 298 23.49 -0.53 -13.53
N THR A 299 22.61 -1.43 -13.98
CA THR A 299 21.64 -1.16 -15.05
C THR A 299 20.59 -0.16 -14.58
N LEU A 300 20.03 -0.37 -13.39
CA LEU A 300 19.07 0.55 -12.78
C LEU A 300 19.72 1.91 -12.52
N ALA A 301 20.94 1.94 -11.97
CA ALA A 301 21.66 3.19 -11.72
C ALA A 301 21.94 3.98 -13.01
N THR A 302 22.23 3.28 -14.12
CA THR A 302 22.41 3.93 -15.42
C THR A 302 21.09 4.47 -15.97
N ALA A 303 20.01 3.70 -15.84
CA ALA A 303 18.69 4.06 -16.36
C ALA A 303 18.08 5.26 -15.63
N PHE A 304 18.29 5.36 -14.31
CA PHE A 304 17.64 6.35 -13.46
C PHE A 304 18.60 7.44 -12.95
N GLY A 305 19.90 7.33 -13.21
CA GLY A 305 20.90 8.34 -12.88
C GLY A 305 21.25 8.48 -11.39
N SER A 306 20.73 7.61 -10.54
CA SER A 306 20.97 7.57 -9.09
C SER A 306 21.52 6.22 -8.66
N LYS A 307 22.27 6.16 -7.54
CA LYS A 307 22.71 4.86 -7.04
C LYS A 307 21.53 4.14 -6.39
N PHE A 308 21.22 2.97 -6.89
CA PHE A 308 20.22 2.09 -6.30
C PHE A 308 20.88 1.23 -5.21
N SER A 309 20.25 1.16 -4.04
CA SER A 309 20.50 0.14 -3.02
C SER A 309 19.14 -0.25 -2.45
N ALA A 310 18.83 -1.54 -2.33
CA ALA A 310 17.49 -2.01 -1.96
C ALA A 310 17.02 -1.52 -0.57
N GLY A 311 17.94 -1.02 0.26
CA GLY A 311 17.66 -0.34 1.52
C GLY A 311 17.28 1.15 1.42
N ALA A 312 17.45 1.79 0.26
CA ALA A 312 17.24 3.24 0.05
C ALA A 312 15.92 3.60 -0.67
N ASP A 313 15.20 2.62 -1.23
CA ASP A 313 14.05 2.87 -2.12
C ASP A 313 12.71 2.84 -1.40
N ASN A 314 12.61 3.54 -0.27
CA ASN A 314 11.36 3.56 0.47
C ASN A 314 11.03 4.97 1.03
N LEU A 315 9.74 5.25 1.21
CA LEU A 315 9.22 6.49 1.77
C LEU A 315 9.82 6.78 3.15
N VAL A 316 10.14 5.75 3.94
CA VAL A 316 10.83 5.92 5.23
C VAL A 316 12.23 6.48 5.07
N ALA A 317 13.01 6.06 4.08
CA ALA A 317 14.33 6.59 3.80
C ALA A 317 14.24 8.07 3.41
N VAL A 318 13.19 8.49 2.69
CA VAL A 318 12.93 9.92 2.44
C VAL A 318 12.69 10.69 3.73
N LEU A 319 11.84 10.15 4.61
CA LEU A 319 11.46 10.81 5.86
C LEU A 319 12.61 10.85 6.89
N ASP A 320 13.44 9.80 6.93
CA ASP A 320 14.57 9.65 7.84
C ASP A 320 15.85 10.35 7.34
N ALA A 321 15.98 10.65 6.04
CA ALA A 321 17.22 11.18 5.47
C ALA A 321 17.51 12.64 5.85
N GLU A 322 18.80 12.94 6.10
CA GLU A 322 19.34 14.31 6.15
C GLU A 322 19.18 15.04 4.79
N SER A 323 19.23 16.37 4.80
CA SER A 323 18.85 17.21 3.64
C SER A 323 19.49 16.79 2.30
N ILE A 324 20.80 16.55 2.25
CA ILE A 324 21.49 16.16 1.00
C ILE A 324 21.07 14.76 0.53
N ALA A 325 20.95 13.80 1.44
CA ALA A 325 20.52 12.43 1.12
C ALA A 325 19.03 12.37 0.76
N ARG A 326 18.22 13.26 1.35
CA ARG A 326 16.78 13.37 1.10
C ARG A 326 16.46 13.73 -0.35
N ALA A 327 17.26 14.58 -0.98
CA ALA A 327 17.06 14.93 -2.39
C ALA A 327 17.21 13.70 -3.31
N GLU A 328 18.23 12.87 -3.09
CA GLU A 328 18.42 11.62 -3.84
C GLU A 328 17.29 10.62 -3.56
N ALA A 329 16.88 10.47 -2.29
CA ALA A 329 15.78 9.59 -1.90
C ALA A 329 14.43 10.01 -2.52
N LEU A 330 14.15 11.32 -2.61
CA LEU A 330 12.94 11.85 -3.25
C LEU A 330 12.89 11.53 -4.75
N THR A 331 14.03 11.60 -5.43
CA THR A 331 14.15 11.22 -6.83
C THR A 331 13.86 9.73 -7.02
N VAL A 332 14.46 8.87 -6.20
CA VAL A 332 14.22 7.42 -6.22
C VAL A 332 12.74 7.08 -5.96
N PHE A 333 12.13 7.73 -4.97
CA PHE A 333 10.70 7.58 -4.66
C PHE A 333 9.81 7.91 -5.87
N ALA A 334 10.13 8.97 -6.61
CA ALA A 334 9.35 9.30 -7.80
C ALA A 334 9.53 8.30 -8.94
N PHE A 335 10.73 7.75 -9.12
CA PHE A 335 10.94 6.64 -10.06
C PHE A 335 10.12 5.40 -9.69
N ASN A 336 9.97 5.07 -8.40
CA ASN A 336 9.09 3.99 -7.98
C ASN A 336 7.64 4.21 -8.46
N ALA A 337 7.11 5.43 -8.25
CA ALA A 337 5.76 5.78 -8.66
C ALA A 337 5.58 5.68 -10.19
N GLU A 338 6.59 6.14 -10.94
CA GLU A 338 6.61 6.07 -12.41
C GLU A 338 6.64 4.63 -12.92
N ILE A 339 7.57 3.80 -12.42
CA ILE A 339 7.73 2.42 -12.85
C ILE A 339 6.42 1.65 -12.66
N ASP A 340 5.76 1.83 -11.52
CA ASP A 340 4.50 1.15 -11.23
C ASP A 340 3.35 1.67 -12.12
N GLY A 341 3.30 2.97 -12.41
CA GLY A 341 2.32 3.53 -13.35
C GLY A 341 2.54 3.06 -14.79
N ILE A 342 3.80 2.96 -15.25
CA ILE A 342 4.15 2.38 -16.55
C ILE A 342 3.73 0.91 -16.61
N ALA A 343 4.07 0.14 -15.56
CA ALA A 343 3.71 -1.27 -15.48
C ALA A 343 2.20 -1.44 -15.61
N GLU A 344 1.42 -0.62 -14.91
CA GLU A 344 -0.04 -0.68 -14.94
C GLU A 344 -0.63 -0.34 -16.32
N VAL A 345 -0.18 0.75 -16.97
CA VAL A 345 -0.65 1.10 -18.33
C VAL A 345 -0.31 -0.01 -19.33
N VAL A 346 0.90 -0.56 -19.28
CA VAL A 346 1.33 -1.66 -20.16
C VAL A 346 0.51 -2.91 -19.89
N ALA A 347 0.37 -3.31 -18.63
CA ALA A 347 -0.35 -4.51 -18.23
C ALA A 347 -1.82 -4.47 -18.65
N ARG A 348 -2.53 -3.38 -18.36
CA ARG A 348 -3.93 -3.21 -18.79
C ARG A 348 -4.06 -3.20 -20.31
N THR A 349 -3.08 -2.64 -21.02
CA THR A 349 -3.04 -2.72 -22.49
C THR A 349 -2.90 -4.16 -22.98
N LEU A 350 -1.99 -4.95 -22.39
CA LEU A 350 -1.81 -6.37 -22.73
C LEU A 350 -3.05 -7.19 -22.42
N GLN A 351 -3.65 -6.97 -21.25
CA GLN A 351 -4.88 -7.61 -20.82
C GLN A 351 -5.99 -7.36 -21.85
N LEU A 352 -6.24 -6.11 -22.21
CA LEU A 352 -7.27 -5.75 -23.18
C LEU A 352 -6.99 -6.24 -24.60
N LEU A 353 -5.72 -6.28 -25.03
CA LEU A 353 -5.34 -6.87 -26.32
C LEU A 353 -5.47 -8.39 -26.35
N SER A 354 -5.48 -9.05 -25.18
CA SER A 354 -5.75 -10.48 -25.08
C SER A 354 -7.24 -10.83 -25.20
N ALA A 355 -8.14 -9.84 -25.08
CA ALA A 355 -9.55 -10.00 -25.37
C ALA A 355 -9.80 -10.09 -26.87
N ARG A 356 -10.95 -10.64 -27.28
CA ARG A 356 -11.40 -10.52 -28.68
C ARG A 356 -12.58 -9.58 -28.76
N TRP A 357 -12.32 -8.40 -29.31
CA TRP A 357 -13.36 -7.45 -29.69
C TRP A 357 -14.06 -7.95 -30.96
N PRO A 358 -15.39 -8.12 -30.93
CA PRO A 358 -16.10 -8.63 -32.09
C PRO A 358 -16.12 -7.60 -33.21
N ALA A 359 -15.87 -8.06 -34.45
CA ALA A 359 -16.47 -7.40 -35.59
C ALA A 359 -17.99 -7.56 -35.48
N SER A 360 -18.76 -6.50 -35.77
CA SER A 360 -20.22 -6.41 -35.63
C SER A 360 -20.94 -7.77 -35.78
N GLY A 361 -21.62 -8.23 -34.72
CA GLY A 361 -22.43 -9.45 -34.69
C GLY A 361 -21.80 -10.70 -34.04
N VAL A 362 -20.63 -10.59 -33.39
CA VAL A 362 -20.03 -11.69 -32.59
C VAL A 362 -20.05 -11.33 -31.10
N THR A 363 -20.10 -12.35 -30.23
CA THR A 363 -20.05 -12.19 -28.77
C THR A 363 -18.65 -11.74 -28.32
N TYR A 364 -18.58 -10.79 -27.39
CA TYR A 364 -17.34 -10.41 -26.71
C TYR A 364 -16.70 -11.64 -26.06
N LEU A 365 -15.38 -11.79 -26.20
CA LEU A 365 -14.63 -12.78 -25.44
C LEU A 365 -13.74 -12.06 -24.43
N PRO A 366 -13.80 -12.43 -23.14
CA PRO A 366 -13.03 -11.77 -22.10
C PRO A 366 -11.52 -11.84 -22.35
N PRO A 367 -10.74 -10.95 -21.69
CA PRO A 367 -9.30 -11.06 -21.63
C PRO A 367 -8.88 -12.48 -21.25
N LYS A 368 -7.94 -13.04 -22.00
CA LYS A 368 -7.34 -14.33 -21.64
C LYS A 368 -6.23 -14.19 -20.60
N LEU A 369 -5.58 -13.03 -20.56
CA LEU A 369 -4.59 -12.69 -19.56
C LEU A 369 -5.30 -12.05 -18.36
N SER A 370 -5.08 -12.59 -17.16
CA SER A 370 -5.42 -11.89 -15.91
C SER A 370 -4.53 -10.65 -15.72
N LEU A 371 -4.96 -9.68 -14.92
CA LEU A 371 -4.17 -8.47 -14.68
C LEU A 371 -2.83 -8.80 -14.02
N ASP A 372 -2.78 -9.72 -13.06
CA ASP A 372 -1.52 -10.11 -12.40
C ASP A 372 -0.47 -10.64 -13.37
N VAL A 373 -0.86 -11.59 -14.24
CA VAL A 373 0.02 -12.13 -15.30
C VAL A 373 0.47 -11.02 -16.25
N ALA A 374 -0.40 -10.07 -16.58
CA ALA A 374 -0.06 -8.93 -17.42
C ALA A 374 0.90 -7.95 -16.71
N MET A 375 0.76 -7.72 -15.41
CA MET A 375 1.69 -6.93 -14.59
C MET A 375 3.08 -7.58 -14.55
N LYS A 376 3.15 -8.90 -14.30
CA LYS A 376 4.41 -9.65 -14.38
C LYS A 376 5.07 -9.51 -15.76
N ALA A 377 4.29 -9.65 -16.84
CA ALA A 377 4.77 -9.46 -18.21
C ALA A 377 5.30 -8.04 -18.47
N ALA A 378 4.65 -7.02 -17.90
CA ALA A 378 5.08 -5.62 -18.02
C ALA A 378 6.44 -5.39 -17.36
N TYR A 379 6.63 -5.86 -16.11
CA TYR A 379 7.92 -5.76 -15.41
C TYR A 379 9.04 -6.52 -16.13
N GLU A 380 8.76 -7.74 -16.63
CA GLU A 380 9.74 -8.50 -17.41
C GLU A 380 10.06 -7.84 -18.75
N GLY A 381 9.07 -7.25 -19.43
CA GLY A 381 9.28 -6.46 -20.64
C GLY A 381 10.17 -5.25 -20.40
N MET A 382 9.96 -4.52 -19.29
CA MET A 382 10.83 -3.41 -18.87
C MET A 382 12.26 -3.89 -18.62
N ALA A 383 12.44 -4.97 -17.84
CA ALA A 383 13.76 -5.55 -17.55
C ALA A 383 14.49 -6.00 -18.83
N SER A 384 13.79 -6.61 -19.78
CA SER A 384 14.39 -7.02 -21.06
C SER A 384 14.84 -5.83 -21.90
N VAL A 385 14.02 -4.78 -21.98
CA VAL A 385 14.37 -3.55 -22.71
C VAL A 385 15.57 -2.85 -22.07
N LEU A 386 15.58 -2.71 -20.73
CA LEU A 386 16.70 -2.11 -20.02
C LEU A 386 18.00 -2.90 -20.21
N THR A 387 17.92 -4.23 -20.18
CA THR A 387 19.06 -5.12 -20.45
C THR A 387 19.60 -4.94 -21.85
N GLU A 388 18.72 -4.94 -22.87
CA GLU A 388 19.11 -4.76 -24.27
C GLU A 388 19.77 -3.41 -24.51
N LEU A 389 19.23 -2.35 -23.88
CA LEU A 389 19.74 -0.99 -23.99
C LEU A 389 20.88 -0.69 -23.02
N LYS A 390 21.29 -1.65 -22.17
CA LYS A 390 22.29 -1.45 -21.11
C LYS A 390 21.97 -0.25 -20.20
N GLY A 391 20.69 0.00 -19.96
CA GLY A 391 20.20 1.18 -19.23
C GLY A 391 20.42 2.53 -19.94
N SER A 392 20.93 2.58 -21.17
CA SER A 392 21.31 3.85 -21.83
C SER A 392 20.14 4.68 -22.35
N ALA A 393 18.92 4.15 -22.30
CA ALA A 393 17.69 4.88 -22.58
C ALA A 393 16.73 4.65 -21.41
N SER A 394 16.40 5.73 -20.71
CA SER A 394 15.44 5.71 -19.62
C SER A 394 14.04 5.33 -20.13
N LEU A 395 13.19 4.93 -19.19
CA LEU A 395 11.76 4.68 -19.42
C LEU A 395 10.97 5.99 -19.66
N ASP A 396 11.63 7.14 -19.73
CA ASP A 396 11.05 8.45 -20.04
C ASP A 396 10.70 8.69 -21.53
N ASN A 397 11.13 7.81 -22.42
CA ASN A 397 10.96 7.98 -23.86
C ASN A 397 9.82 7.11 -24.42
N GLY A 398 8.86 7.75 -25.11
CA GLY A 398 7.75 7.06 -25.78
C GLY A 398 8.17 5.92 -26.72
N ALA A 399 9.33 6.03 -27.40
CA ALA A 399 9.84 4.94 -28.25
C ALA A 399 10.30 3.73 -27.43
N THR A 400 10.96 3.97 -26.29
CA THR A 400 11.33 2.94 -25.32
C THR A 400 10.08 2.30 -24.73
N LEU A 401 9.08 3.10 -24.36
CA LEU A 401 7.82 2.62 -23.79
C LEU A 401 6.99 1.78 -24.79
N LEU A 402 6.95 2.16 -26.06
CA LEU A 402 6.35 1.31 -27.10
C LEU A 402 7.12 -0.01 -27.24
N LYS A 403 8.45 0.02 -27.13
CA LYS A 403 9.27 -1.19 -27.14
C LYS A 403 9.03 -2.08 -25.91
N VAL A 404 8.78 -1.49 -24.74
CA VAL A 404 8.38 -2.24 -23.53
C VAL A 404 7.06 -2.97 -23.81
N LEU A 405 6.05 -2.29 -24.34
CA LEU A 405 4.76 -2.90 -24.68
C LEU A 405 4.93 -4.07 -25.67
N THR A 406 5.69 -3.88 -26.75
CA THR A 406 5.90 -4.94 -27.75
C THR A 406 6.72 -6.10 -27.21
N THR A 407 7.73 -5.83 -26.38
CA THR A 407 8.55 -6.86 -25.73
C THR A 407 7.71 -7.67 -24.76
N ALA A 408 6.99 -7.02 -23.85
CA ALA A 408 6.10 -7.67 -22.88
C ALA A 408 5.04 -8.55 -23.56
N ALA A 409 4.45 -8.07 -24.66
CA ALA A 409 3.45 -8.84 -25.42
C ALA A 409 4.01 -10.12 -26.06
N THR A 410 5.30 -10.14 -26.40
CA THR A 410 5.95 -11.19 -27.21
C THR A 410 6.82 -12.14 -26.40
N LEU A 411 6.85 -12.00 -25.07
CA LEU A 411 7.52 -12.95 -24.20
C LEU A 411 6.94 -14.37 -24.40
N PRO A 412 7.78 -15.41 -24.60
CA PRO A 412 7.30 -16.77 -24.78
C PRO A 412 6.80 -17.39 -23.48
N ARG A 413 7.41 -17.00 -22.35
CA ARG A 413 7.08 -17.43 -20.99
C ARG A 413 7.45 -16.31 -20.02
N LEU A 414 6.72 -16.25 -18.92
CA LEU A 414 7.11 -15.47 -17.74
C LEU A 414 8.09 -16.27 -16.88
N ALA A 415 8.75 -15.61 -15.93
CA ALA A 415 9.78 -16.27 -15.14
C ALA A 415 9.24 -17.22 -14.05
N ASP A 416 7.94 -17.20 -13.75
CA ASP A 416 7.25 -18.27 -13.00
C ASP A 416 6.90 -19.50 -13.89
N GLY A 417 7.30 -19.46 -15.16
CA GLY A 417 7.03 -20.50 -16.15
C GLY A 417 5.68 -20.37 -16.85
N THR A 418 4.85 -19.38 -16.50
CA THR A 418 3.56 -19.12 -17.15
C THR A 418 3.76 -18.90 -18.65
N VAL A 419 3.07 -19.70 -19.46
CA VAL A 419 3.13 -19.59 -20.93
C VAL A 419 2.12 -18.55 -21.38
N LEU A 420 2.59 -17.50 -22.07
CA LEU A 420 1.69 -16.56 -22.74
C LEU A 420 1.17 -17.18 -24.04
N ASP A 421 -0.14 -17.16 -24.26
CA ASP A 421 -0.76 -17.80 -25.43
C ASP A 421 -0.56 -17.02 -26.76
N GLY A 422 0.11 -15.88 -26.68
CA GLY A 422 0.44 -14.98 -27.80
C GLY A 422 -0.76 -14.23 -28.37
N THR A 423 -1.93 -14.25 -27.74
CA THR A 423 -3.12 -13.52 -28.22
C THR A 423 -2.87 -12.02 -28.22
N ALA A 424 -2.35 -11.46 -27.12
CA ALA A 424 -2.01 -10.05 -27.03
C ALA A 424 -1.00 -9.62 -28.12
N ALA A 425 0.06 -10.42 -28.35
CA ALA A 425 1.02 -10.18 -29.43
C ALA A 425 0.37 -10.10 -30.82
N LYS A 426 -0.56 -11.01 -31.12
CA LYS A 426 -1.26 -11.04 -32.41
C LYS A 426 -2.16 -9.82 -32.58
N SER A 427 -2.91 -9.44 -31.54
CA SER A 427 -3.77 -8.25 -31.56
C SER A 427 -2.92 -6.98 -31.72
N LEU A 428 -1.81 -6.88 -30.99
CA LEU A 428 -0.87 -5.77 -31.09
C LEU A 428 -0.33 -5.60 -32.52
N ALA A 429 0.05 -6.72 -33.16
CA ALA A 429 0.54 -6.72 -34.55
C ALA A 429 -0.51 -6.31 -35.59
N ALA A 430 -1.80 -6.36 -35.24
CA ALA A 430 -2.90 -5.96 -36.11
C ALA A 430 -3.31 -4.48 -35.94
N LEU A 431 -2.73 -3.76 -34.98
CA LEU A 431 -3.04 -2.35 -34.76
C LEU A 431 -2.53 -1.46 -35.90
N SER A 432 -3.22 -0.36 -36.12
CA SER A 432 -2.81 0.66 -37.09
C SER A 432 -1.56 1.41 -36.61
N THR A 433 -0.75 1.87 -37.57
CA THR A 433 0.39 2.76 -37.29
C THR A 433 -0.04 3.99 -36.50
N ALA A 434 -1.20 4.58 -36.84
CA ALA A 434 -1.73 5.74 -36.12
C ALA A 434 -2.01 5.46 -34.63
N THR A 435 -2.47 4.25 -34.29
CA THR A 435 -2.69 3.84 -32.90
C THR A 435 -1.38 3.63 -32.15
N LEU A 436 -0.40 2.98 -32.78
CA LEU A 436 0.93 2.77 -32.17
C LEU A 436 1.69 4.09 -31.98
N ASP A 437 1.58 5.01 -32.95
CA ASP A 437 2.16 6.35 -32.86
C ASP A 437 1.47 7.18 -31.77
N ALA A 438 0.16 7.06 -31.63
CA ALA A 438 -0.57 7.73 -30.56
C ALA A 438 -0.17 7.20 -29.18
N PHE A 439 -0.06 5.87 -29.00
CA PHE A 439 0.47 5.28 -27.76
C PHE A 439 1.84 5.85 -27.42
N LYS A 440 2.77 5.83 -28.38
CA LYS A 440 4.12 6.38 -28.25
C LYS A 440 4.11 7.85 -27.81
N GLN A 441 3.30 8.70 -28.44
CA GLN A 441 3.24 10.13 -28.14
C GLN A 441 2.62 10.41 -26.76
N ILE A 442 1.53 9.73 -26.42
CA ILE A 442 0.84 9.90 -25.14
C ILE A 442 1.75 9.46 -24.00
N MET A 443 2.30 8.24 -24.07
CA MET A 443 3.22 7.73 -23.06
C MET A 443 4.47 8.61 -22.90
N GLY A 444 5.09 9.01 -24.02
CA GLY A 444 6.26 9.87 -23.99
C GLY A 444 6.00 11.31 -23.50
N THR A 445 4.74 11.74 -23.40
CA THR A 445 4.39 13.04 -22.82
C THR A 445 3.99 12.90 -21.35
N ALA A 446 3.26 11.84 -21.00
CA ALA A 446 2.77 11.61 -19.64
C ALA A 446 3.87 11.20 -18.66
N VAL A 447 4.77 10.30 -19.08
CA VAL A 447 5.78 9.72 -18.20
C VAL A 447 6.84 10.75 -17.74
N PRO A 448 7.44 11.59 -18.61
CA PRO A 448 8.41 12.59 -18.15
C PRO A 448 7.85 13.60 -17.13
N LEU A 449 6.53 13.79 -17.07
CA LEU A 449 5.89 14.66 -16.09
C LEU A 449 5.76 14.01 -14.70
N ALA A 450 5.97 12.68 -14.60
CA ALA A 450 6.08 11.93 -13.34
C ALA A 450 7.41 12.15 -12.62
N GLN A 451 8.42 12.60 -13.36
CA GLN A 451 9.66 13.07 -12.75
C GLN A 451 9.38 14.36 -11.96
N PRO A 452 9.85 14.45 -10.70
CA PRO A 452 9.74 15.67 -9.94
C PRO A 452 10.59 16.73 -10.65
N PHE A 453 10.09 17.97 -10.73
CA PHE A 453 10.88 19.05 -11.30
C PHE A 453 12.20 19.16 -10.53
N ASN A 454 13.31 18.94 -11.24
CA ASN A 454 14.63 19.42 -10.83
C ASN A 454 14.61 20.95 -10.96
N ASP A 455 13.91 21.63 -10.05
CA ASP A 455 14.10 23.05 -9.90
C ASP A 455 15.45 23.22 -9.20
N HIS A 456 16.53 23.16 -9.99
CA HIS A 456 17.92 23.40 -9.59
C HIS A 456 18.13 24.81 -8.99
N ALA A 457 17.06 25.61 -8.84
CA ALA A 457 17.03 26.92 -8.21
C ALA A 457 16.59 26.91 -6.74
N VAL A 458 16.16 25.76 -6.18
CA VAL A 458 15.75 25.68 -4.76
C VAL A 458 16.88 25.04 -3.95
N THR A 459 17.29 25.76 -2.90
CA THR A 459 18.08 25.22 -1.79
C THR A 459 17.53 23.85 -1.40
N VAL A 460 18.41 22.85 -1.21
CA VAL A 460 18.07 21.48 -0.81
C VAL A 460 16.76 21.43 -0.01
N PRO A 461 15.67 20.80 -0.50
CA PRO A 461 14.36 20.93 0.13
C PRO A 461 14.45 20.46 1.59
N THR A 462 14.29 21.38 2.54
CA THR A 462 14.20 21.03 3.96
C THR A 462 12.90 20.26 4.22
N ASP A 463 11.85 20.61 3.47
CA ASP A 463 10.52 19.97 3.51
C ASP A 463 10.31 19.03 2.30
N PRO A 464 10.13 17.71 2.51
CA PRO A 464 9.88 16.74 1.45
C PRO A 464 8.43 16.74 0.94
N TRP A 465 7.48 17.28 1.71
CA TRP A 465 6.04 17.09 1.47
C TRP A 465 5.55 17.66 0.14
N PRO A 466 5.96 18.86 -0.33
CA PRO A 466 5.52 19.37 -1.63
C PRO A 466 5.90 18.45 -2.80
N THR A 467 7.10 17.87 -2.74
CA THR A 467 7.58 16.91 -3.75
C THR A 467 6.79 15.62 -3.68
N LEU A 468 6.62 15.05 -2.47
CA LEU A 468 5.84 13.82 -2.27
C LEU A 468 4.40 13.97 -2.76
N VAL A 469 3.72 15.05 -2.37
CA VAL A 469 2.35 15.37 -2.81
C VAL A 469 2.27 15.46 -4.33
N ARG A 470 3.20 16.15 -4.97
CA ARG A 470 3.21 16.25 -6.43
C ARG A 470 3.47 14.89 -7.10
N THR A 471 4.36 14.07 -6.57
CA THR A 471 4.59 12.70 -7.07
C THR A 471 3.30 11.87 -7.00
N VAL A 472 2.55 11.97 -5.90
CA VAL A 472 1.25 11.30 -5.75
C VAL A 472 0.23 11.80 -6.77
N GLN A 473 0.13 13.10 -6.99
CA GLN A 473 -0.76 13.66 -8.02
C GLN A 473 -0.41 13.15 -9.42
N VAL A 474 0.88 13.06 -9.74
CA VAL A 474 1.28 12.54 -11.04
C VAL A 474 0.98 11.05 -11.15
N ARG A 475 1.20 10.26 -10.09
CA ARG A 475 0.81 8.85 -10.13
C ARG A 475 -0.70 8.69 -10.32
N ALA A 476 -1.52 9.43 -9.58
CA ALA A 476 -2.98 9.40 -9.76
C ALA A 476 -3.41 9.81 -11.18
N MET A 477 -2.64 10.65 -11.87
CA MET A 477 -2.85 10.97 -13.29
C MET A 477 -2.44 9.83 -14.23
N LEU A 478 -1.36 9.10 -13.93
CA LEU A 478 -1.01 7.88 -14.65
C LEU A 478 -2.05 6.77 -14.46
N ASP A 479 -2.72 6.72 -13.30
CA ASP A 479 -3.83 5.78 -13.08
C ASP A 479 -5.00 6.09 -14.03
N ASP A 480 -5.37 7.36 -14.23
CA ASP A 480 -6.36 7.75 -15.25
C ASP A 480 -5.93 7.33 -16.66
N LEU A 481 -4.63 7.42 -16.95
CA LEU A 481 -4.09 7.00 -18.24
C LEU A 481 -4.27 5.49 -18.42
N ALA A 482 -3.94 4.73 -17.38
CA ALA A 482 -4.12 3.28 -17.31
C ALA A 482 -5.59 2.85 -17.44
N ASP A 483 -6.53 3.70 -17.04
CA ASP A 483 -7.97 3.44 -17.19
C ASP A 483 -8.51 3.80 -18.59
N THR A 484 -7.85 4.69 -19.34
CA THR A 484 -8.36 5.25 -20.61
C THR A 484 -7.62 4.78 -21.86
N LEU A 485 -6.29 4.83 -21.86
CA LEU A 485 -5.47 4.53 -23.05
C LEU A 485 -5.55 3.06 -23.48
N PRO A 486 -5.48 2.05 -22.58
CA PRO A 486 -5.56 0.65 -22.96
C PRO A 486 -6.80 0.30 -23.78
N GLN A 487 -7.96 0.85 -23.41
CA GLN A 487 -9.21 0.61 -24.12
C GLN A 487 -9.18 1.21 -25.53
N ALA A 488 -8.70 2.45 -25.66
CA ALA A 488 -8.57 3.10 -26.96
C ALA A 488 -7.56 2.38 -27.87
N VAL A 489 -6.49 1.82 -27.31
CA VAL A 489 -5.52 0.99 -28.05
C VAL A 489 -6.18 -0.29 -28.55
N ALA A 490 -6.89 -1.03 -27.69
CA ALA A 490 -7.56 -2.27 -28.07
C ALA A 490 -8.66 -2.07 -29.13
N GLN A 491 -9.28 -0.89 -29.15
CA GLN A 491 -10.27 -0.50 -30.17
C GLN A 491 -9.64 0.12 -31.44
N ASN A 492 -8.31 0.24 -31.52
CA ASN A 492 -7.59 0.88 -32.62
C ASN A 492 -7.98 2.36 -32.83
N LYS A 493 -8.24 3.07 -31.72
CA LYS A 493 -8.74 4.46 -31.66
C LYS A 493 -7.88 5.39 -30.80
N ALA A 494 -6.68 4.97 -30.36
CA ALA A 494 -5.83 5.76 -29.46
C ALA A 494 -5.52 7.18 -29.97
N ALA A 495 -5.48 7.40 -31.29
CA ALA A 495 -5.26 8.72 -31.88
C ALA A 495 -6.31 9.78 -31.48
N ALA A 496 -7.54 9.36 -31.14
CA ALA A 496 -8.59 10.27 -30.68
C ALA A 496 -8.31 10.86 -29.28
N LEU A 497 -7.41 10.23 -28.51
CA LEU A 497 -7.03 10.70 -27.17
C LEU A 497 -5.97 11.79 -27.21
N LEU A 498 -5.20 11.95 -28.28
CA LEU A 498 -4.07 12.89 -28.37
C LEU A 498 -4.40 14.33 -27.88
N PRO A 499 -5.55 14.93 -28.22
CA PRO A 499 -5.89 16.27 -27.73
C PRO A 499 -6.05 16.37 -26.20
N GLN A 500 -6.38 15.26 -25.54
CA GLN A 500 -6.61 15.18 -24.09
C GLN A 500 -5.32 14.94 -23.28
N TRP A 501 -4.22 14.62 -23.98
CA TRP A 501 -2.93 14.20 -23.41
C TRP A 501 -1.77 15.08 -23.92
N THR A 502 -2.03 16.36 -24.11
CA THR A 502 -1.00 17.38 -24.35
C THR A 502 -0.31 17.75 -23.04
N ALA A 503 0.90 18.33 -23.10
CA ALA A 503 1.62 18.78 -21.90
C ALA A 503 0.78 19.74 -21.03
N THR A 504 0.02 20.65 -21.65
CA THR A 504 -0.90 21.55 -20.95
C THR A 504 -2.04 20.79 -20.28
N ALA A 505 -2.73 19.90 -21.01
CA ALA A 505 -3.82 19.11 -20.45
C ALA A 505 -3.35 18.21 -19.30
N ILE A 506 -2.14 17.66 -19.39
CA ILE A 506 -1.56 16.85 -18.32
C ILE A 506 -1.26 17.71 -17.09
N ALA A 507 -0.66 18.90 -17.26
CA ALA A 507 -0.40 19.79 -16.14
C ALA A 507 -1.71 20.19 -15.40
N GLU A 508 -2.77 20.48 -16.15
CA GLU A 508 -4.11 20.74 -15.58
C GLU A 508 -4.68 19.51 -14.85
N ARG A 509 -4.53 18.31 -15.42
CA ARG A 509 -4.98 17.06 -14.79
C ARG A 509 -4.25 16.77 -13.49
N VAL A 510 -2.92 16.91 -13.48
CA VAL A 510 -2.08 16.70 -12.28
C VAL A 510 -2.51 17.66 -11.18
N ALA A 511 -2.67 18.95 -11.48
CA ALA A 511 -3.12 19.94 -10.50
C ALA A 511 -4.54 19.69 -9.96
N ALA A 512 -5.37 18.98 -10.71
CA ALA A 512 -6.72 18.61 -10.30
C ALA A 512 -6.80 17.29 -9.52
N LYS A 513 -5.67 16.60 -9.28
CA LYS A 513 -5.66 15.36 -8.51
C LYS A 513 -5.66 15.62 -7.02
N ASP A 514 -6.64 15.00 -6.36
CA ASP A 514 -6.67 14.89 -4.92
C ASP A 514 -5.58 13.94 -4.44
N VAL A 515 -4.93 14.34 -3.35
CA VAL A 515 -3.95 13.57 -2.62
C VAL A 515 -4.57 13.15 -1.30
N GLY A 516 -4.48 11.85 -1.01
CA GLY A 516 -4.86 11.28 0.28
C GLY A 516 -3.76 11.44 1.32
N ASP A 517 -3.82 10.60 2.35
CA ASP A 517 -2.86 10.64 3.46
C ASP A 517 -1.57 9.91 3.05
N ILE A 518 -0.43 10.62 3.09
CA ILE A 518 0.86 10.07 2.66
C ILE A 518 1.57 9.40 3.84
N ASP A 519 1.53 10.03 5.02
CA ASP A 519 2.07 9.48 6.26
C ASP A 519 1.01 9.45 7.37
N PRO A 520 0.27 8.32 7.51
CA PRO A 520 -0.84 8.23 8.45
C PRO A 520 -0.44 8.26 9.94
N TYR A 521 0.85 8.27 10.27
CA TYR A 521 1.31 8.46 11.65
C TYR A 521 1.45 9.92 12.05
N SER A 522 1.60 10.83 11.09
CA SER A 522 1.78 12.26 11.36
C SER A 522 0.75 13.12 10.63
N GLN A 523 0.73 14.40 10.96
CA GLN A 523 -0.03 15.40 10.20
C GLN A 523 0.91 16.37 9.48
N SER A 524 2.17 15.96 9.29
CA SER A 524 3.21 16.83 8.73
C SER A 524 2.94 17.19 7.28
N ASP A 525 2.30 16.27 6.55
CA ASP A 525 1.89 16.39 5.16
C ASP A 525 0.59 17.21 4.98
N SER A 526 -0.19 17.39 6.05
CA SER A 526 -1.54 17.95 5.99
C SER A 526 -1.59 19.35 5.37
N TYR A 527 -0.58 20.19 5.62
CA TYR A 527 -0.49 21.51 4.97
C TYR A 527 -0.30 21.38 3.45
N SER A 528 0.67 20.58 3.02
CA SER A 528 0.99 20.37 1.60
C SER A 528 -0.14 19.68 0.86
N ILE A 529 -0.80 18.71 1.49
CA ILE A 529 -2.03 18.07 0.98
C ILE A 529 -3.14 19.12 0.84
N SER A 530 -3.39 19.93 1.88
CA SER A 530 -4.43 20.97 1.81
C SER A 530 -4.13 22.03 0.74
N LEU A 531 -2.87 22.35 0.51
CA LEU A 531 -2.48 23.29 -0.53
C LEU A 531 -2.70 22.69 -1.92
N ALA A 532 -2.34 21.42 -2.12
CA ALA A 532 -2.51 20.73 -3.38
C ALA A 532 -3.96 20.44 -3.73
N ASN A 533 -4.77 20.02 -2.76
CA ASN A 533 -6.20 19.77 -2.93
C ASN A 533 -7.02 21.08 -2.98
N GLY A 534 -6.40 22.22 -2.61
CA GLY A 534 -7.09 23.49 -2.42
C GLY A 534 -8.00 23.49 -1.18
N THR A 535 -8.94 24.44 -1.07
CA THR A 535 -9.95 24.40 -0.01
C THR A 535 -10.70 23.07 -0.12
N PRO A 536 -10.56 22.13 0.83
CA PRO A 536 -11.12 20.80 0.64
C PRO A 536 -12.64 20.92 0.48
N PRO A 537 -13.24 20.29 -0.53
CA PRO A 537 -14.68 20.09 -0.52
C PRO A 537 -15.07 19.37 0.78
N ALA A 538 -16.26 19.60 1.33
CA ALA A 538 -16.67 18.91 2.56
C ALA A 538 -16.81 17.38 2.39
N LEU A 539 -16.66 16.86 1.17
CA LEU A 539 -16.61 15.44 0.81
C LEU A 539 -15.43 15.17 -0.13
N ASP A 540 -14.54 14.24 0.25
CA ASP A 540 -13.49 13.69 -0.62
C ASP A 540 -14.03 12.54 -1.50
N LYS A 541 -13.20 12.03 -2.43
CA LYS A 541 -13.56 10.95 -3.36
C LYS A 541 -14.11 9.72 -2.62
N LEU A 542 -13.44 9.33 -1.53
CA LEU A 542 -13.79 8.20 -0.68
C LEU A 542 -15.16 8.41 -0.04
N ALA A 543 -15.42 9.59 0.54
CA ALA A 543 -16.66 9.91 1.21
C ALA A 543 -17.85 9.95 0.24
N VAL A 544 -17.66 10.44 -0.99
CA VAL A 544 -18.71 10.40 -2.02
C VAL A 544 -19.06 8.95 -2.33
N GLU A 545 -18.07 8.10 -2.63
CA GLU A 545 -18.32 6.68 -2.92
C GLU A 545 -18.93 5.94 -1.74
N GLN A 546 -18.47 6.20 -0.50
CA GLN A 546 -19.08 5.61 0.70
C GLN A 546 -20.57 5.94 0.81
N VAL A 547 -20.97 7.17 0.51
CA VAL A 547 -22.38 7.58 0.54
C VAL A 547 -23.17 6.93 -0.60
N TYR A 548 -22.61 6.87 -1.83
CA TYR A 548 -23.23 6.19 -2.97
C TYR A 548 -23.41 4.69 -2.73
N VAL A 549 -22.38 4.01 -2.24
CA VAL A 549 -22.40 2.60 -1.86
C VAL A 549 -23.40 2.37 -0.74
N ALA A 550 -23.31 3.13 0.37
CA ALA A 550 -24.20 2.95 1.50
C ALA A 550 -25.67 3.16 1.13
N MET A 551 -25.98 4.19 0.34
CA MET A 551 -27.36 4.52 0.02
C MET A 551 -27.90 3.68 -1.15
N LEU A 552 -27.17 3.61 -2.26
CA LEU A 552 -27.69 3.07 -3.51
C LEU A 552 -27.14 1.68 -3.86
N ASN A 553 -26.18 1.16 -3.07
CA ASN A 553 -25.44 -0.06 -3.36
C ASN A 553 -24.77 -0.03 -4.74
N ARG A 554 -24.31 1.13 -5.20
CA ARG A 554 -23.63 1.29 -6.49
C ARG A 554 -22.57 2.39 -6.39
N PRO A 555 -21.53 2.37 -7.24
CA PRO A 555 -20.63 3.49 -7.42
C PRO A 555 -21.34 4.75 -7.95
N ALA A 556 -20.67 5.89 -7.83
CA ALA A 556 -21.01 7.11 -8.57
C ALA A 556 -20.56 7.01 -10.04
N SER A 557 -21.19 7.75 -10.96
CA SER A 557 -20.57 8.03 -12.27
C SER A 557 -19.42 9.04 -12.11
N PRO A 558 -18.46 9.12 -13.06
CA PRO A 558 -17.39 10.12 -13.01
C PRO A 558 -17.90 11.57 -12.85
N ALA A 559 -19.02 11.89 -13.50
CA ALA A 559 -19.63 13.22 -13.42
C ALA A 559 -20.31 13.48 -12.07
N GLU A 560 -20.97 12.48 -11.49
CA GLU A 560 -21.54 12.54 -10.14
C GLU A 560 -20.44 12.68 -9.08
N LEU A 561 -19.38 11.86 -9.20
CA LEU A 561 -18.23 11.88 -8.32
C LEU A 561 -17.57 13.26 -8.34
N GLN A 562 -17.21 13.76 -9.52
CA GLN A 562 -16.62 15.09 -9.69
C GLN A 562 -17.53 16.21 -9.17
N LYS A 563 -18.85 16.13 -9.43
CA LYS A 563 -19.82 17.11 -8.96
C LYS A 563 -19.82 17.21 -7.44
N TRP A 564 -19.84 16.09 -6.73
CA TRP A 564 -19.94 16.08 -5.27
C TRP A 564 -18.59 16.34 -4.58
N MET A 565 -17.47 15.97 -5.24
CA MET A 565 -16.13 16.45 -4.90
C MET A 565 -15.97 17.95 -5.12
N THR A 566 -16.79 18.63 -5.93
CA THR A 566 -16.71 20.10 -6.09
C THR A 566 -17.72 20.84 -5.20
N LYS A 567 -18.93 20.28 -5.01
CA LYS A 567 -20.03 20.92 -4.26
C LYS A 567 -19.96 20.69 -2.75
N GLY A 568 -19.42 19.55 -2.32
CA GLY A 568 -19.04 19.20 -0.93
C GLY A 568 -20.04 19.50 0.18
N ASP A 569 -21.10 18.69 0.33
CA ASP A 569 -21.88 18.55 1.58
C ASP A 569 -22.62 17.20 1.59
N ALA A 570 -22.47 16.43 2.67
CA ALA A 570 -23.08 15.11 2.84
C ALA A 570 -24.61 15.18 2.81
N ALA A 571 -25.19 16.23 3.39
CA ALA A 571 -26.64 16.38 3.47
C ALA A 571 -27.26 16.70 2.11
N ALA A 572 -26.62 17.55 1.31
CA ALA A 572 -27.01 17.83 -0.06
C ALA A 572 -26.91 16.58 -0.94
N LEU A 573 -25.82 15.81 -0.84
CA LEU A 573 -25.65 14.55 -1.56
C LEU A 573 -26.77 13.56 -1.21
N ALA A 574 -26.98 13.30 0.08
CA ALA A 574 -28.03 12.40 0.54
C ALA A 574 -29.43 12.85 0.11
N THR A 575 -29.66 14.16 0.01
CA THR A 575 -30.93 14.72 -0.49
C THR A 575 -31.15 14.39 -1.96
N GLU A 576 -30.11 14.48 -2.78
CA GLU A 576 -30.18 14.08 -4.19
C GLU A 576 -30.36 12.57 -4.35
N LEU A 577 -29.61 11.75 -3.60
CA LEU A 577 -29.72 10.29 -3.66
C LEU A 577 -31.10 9.79 -3.21
N LYS A 578 -31.72 10.43 -2.21
CA LYS A 578 -33.10 10.12 -1.80
C LYS A 578 -34.14 10.33 -2.90
N ALA A 579 -33.87 11.22 -3.86
CA ALA A 579 -34.77 11.49 -4.98
C ALA A 579 -34.66 10.46 -6.11
N THR A 580 -33.65 9.58 -6.07
CA THR A 580 -33.44 8.54 -7.09
C THR A 580 -34.46 7.40 -6.96
N PRO A 581 -34.85 6.76 -8.07
CA PRO A 581 -35.68 5.55 -8.04
C PRO A 581 -35.13 4.44 -7.14
N GLU A 582 -33.81 4.31 -7.04
CA GLU A 582 -33.12 3.30 -6.23
C GLU A 582 -33.39 3.42 -4.72
N TRP A 583 -33.66 4.64 -4.24
CA TRP A 583 -33.97 4.90 -2.83
C TRP A 583 -35.47 4.81 -2.51
N GLN A 584 -36.33 4.67 -3.53
CA GLN A 584 -37.77 4.57 -3.30
C GLN A 584 -38.11 3.37 -2.40
N GLY A 585 -39.09 3.58 -1.51
CA GLY A 585 -39.57 2.56 -0.56
C GLY A 585 -38.80 2.46 0.76
N LYS A 586 -37.74 3.25 0.98
CA LYS A 586 -36.99 3.32 2.26
C LYS A 586 -37.46 4.51 3.08
N SER A 587 -38.71 4.48 3.54
CA SER A 587 -39.41 5.65 4.07
C SER A 587 -39.30 5.79 5.59
N SER A 588 -38.95 4.73 6.31
CA SER A 588 -38.67 4.80 7.75
C SER A 588 -37.17 4.91 8.06
N ASP A 589 -36.83 5.54 9.18
CA ASP A 589 -35.44 5.61 9.65
C ASP A 589 -34.83 4.22 9.85
N ALA A 590 -35.63 3.25 10.30
CA ALA A 590 -35.18 1.87 10.50
C ALA A 590 -34.83 1.18 9.17
N GLU A 591 -35.66 1.35 8.13
CA GLU A 591 -35.37 0.84 6.79
C GLU A 591 -34.15 1.54 6.17
N ALA A 592 -34.01 2.84 6.41
CA ALA A 592 -32.87 3.61 5.93
C ALA A 592 -31.57 3.12 6.59
N VAL A 593 -31.50 3.06 7.92
CA VAL A 593 -30.35 2.54 8.67
C VAL A 593 -30.02 1.12 8.24
N ASN A 594 -31.02 0.24 8.15
CA ASN A 594 -30.77 -1.15 7.79
C ASN A 594 -30.29 -1.29 6.34
N THR A 595 -30.75 -0.42 5.44
CA THR A 595 -30.21 -0.34 4.07
C THR A 595 -28.73 0.04 4.09
N LEU A 596 -28.34 1.06 4.87
CA LEU A 596 -26.93 1.46 4.96
C LEU A 596 -26.08 0.29 5.46
N TYR A 597 -26.54 -0.43 6.48
CA TYR A 597 -25.86 -1.61 7.03
C TYR A 597 -25.69 -2.72 6.00
N VAL A 598 -26.75 -3.13 5.31
CA VAL A 598 -26.67 -4.19 4.30
C VAL A 598 -25.74 -3.79 3.16
N ASN A 599 -25.84 -2.54 2.70
CA ASN A 599 -25.03 -2.07 1.60
C ASN A 599 -23.56 -1.89 1.98
N LEU A 600 -23.24 -1.42 3.20
CA LEU A 600 -21.87 -1.22 3.67
C LEU A 600 -21.22 -2.51 4.15
N PHE A 601 -21.94 -3.33 4.92
CA PHE A 601 -21.37 -4.46 5.68
C PHE A 601 -21.82 -5.84 5.17
N GLY A 602 -22.87 -5.90 4.34
CA GLY A 602 -23.41 -7.18 3.84
C GLY A 602 -24.35 -7.87 4.82
N HIS A 603 -24.66 -7.26 5.97
CA HIS A 603 -25.62 -7.76 6.94
C HIS A 603 -26.49 -6.64 7.52
N ALA A 604 -27.62 -7.01 8.11
CA ALA A 604 -28.52 -6.08 8.79
C ALA A 604 -27.90 -5.54 10.10
N ALA A 605 -28.38 -4.38 10.55
CA ALA A 605 -28.04 -3.88 11.88
C ALA A 605 -28.60 -4.82 12.96
N ASP A 606 -27.81 -5.09 14.01
CA ASP A 606 -28.36 -5.72 15.20
C ASP A 606 -29.38 -4.79 15.90
N VAL A 607 -30.16 -5.33 16.83
CA VAL A 607 -31.23 -4.58 17.51
C VAL A 607 -30.70 -3.33 18.22
N SER A 608 -29.52 -3.42 18.84
CA SER A 608 -28.90 -2.31 19.57
C SER A 608 -28.38 -1.23 18.62
N GLY A 609 -27.68 -1.62 17.55
CA GLY A 609 -27.21 -0.73 16.49
C GLY A 609 -28.36 -0.03 15.78
N LEU A 610 -29.41 -0.77 15.39
CA LEU A 610 -30.59 -0.20 14.75
C LEU A 610 -31.27 0.83 15.65
N THR A 611 -31.41 0.54 16.95
CA THR A 611 -31.99 1.48 17.92
C THR A 611 -31.14 2.74 18.08
N TYR A 612 -29.81 2.58 18.18
CA TYR A 612 -28.90 3.70 18.33
C TYR A 612 -28.92 4.63 17.11
N TRP A 613 -28.71 4.08 15.91
CA TRP A 613 -28.56 4.88 14.70
C TRP A 613 -29.87 5.51 14.22
N THR A 614 -31.02 4.86 14.44
CA THR A 614 -32.33 5.49 14.22
C THR A 614 -32.54 6.67 15.18
N GLY A 615 -32.08 6.55 16.43
CA GLY A 615 -32.03 7.66 17.39
C GLY A 615 -31.12 8.80 16.93
N VAL A 616 -29.94 8.51 16.36
CA VAL A 616 -29.02 9.53 15.82
C VAL A 616 -29.65 10.32 14.67
N LEU A 617 -30.31 9.66 13.71
CA LEU A 617 -31.02 10.34 12.62
C LEU A 617 -32.11 11.29 13.13
N ARG A 618 -32.91 10.82 14.10
CA ARG A 618 -34.07 11.56 14.58
C ARG A 618 -33.72 12.68 15.57
N ASP A 619 -32.87 12.37 16.55
CA ASP A 619 -32.66 13.20 17.74
C ASP A 619 -31.41 14.08 17.64
N GLN A 620 -30.38 13.66 16.90
CA GLN A 620 -29.15 14.46 16.68
C GLN A 620 -29.15 15.25 15.36
N LYS A 621 -30.23 15.15 14.56
CA LYS A 621 -30.40 15.84 13.27
C LYS A 621 -29.26 15.60 12.28
N VAL A 622 -28.66 14.42 12.31
CA VAL A 622 -27.64 14.00 11.33
C VAL A 622 -28.35 13.54 10.06
N ASP A 623 -27.87 13.93 8.89
CA ASP A 623 -28.41 13.46 7.61
C ASP A 623 -27.90 12.05 7.26
N LEU A 624 -28.57 11.38 6.31
CA LEU A 624 -28.20 10.01 5.91
C LEU A 624 -26.80 9.90 5.30
N GLY A 625 -26.30 10.95 4.63
CA GLY A 625 -24.96 10.95 4.05
C GLY A 625 -23.90 11.03 5.16
N THR A 626 -24.11 11.89 6.15
CA THR A 626 -23.24 11.96 7.32
C THR A 626 -23.31 10.68 8.15
N LEU A 627 -24.50 10.08 8.33
CA LEU A 627 -24.63 8.78 8.99
C LEU A 627 -23.85 7.68 8.23
N ALA A 628 -23.96 7.63 6.90
CA ALA A 628 -23.22 6.67 6.09
C ALA A 628 -21.70 6.78 6.34
N GLN A 629 -21.17 8.00 6.45
CA GLN A 629 -19.76 8.21 6.80
C GLN A 629 -19.43 7.77 8.23
N TYR A 630 -20.31 8.03 9.20
CA TYR A 630 -20.09 7.57 10.58
C TYR A 630 -20.08 6.05 10.67
N LEU A 631 -20.97 5.37 9.96
CA LEU A 631 -20.98 3.91 9.87
C LEU A 631 -19.71 3.38 9.21
N ALA A 632 -19.30 3.96 8.08
CA ALA A 632 -18.08 3.57 7.38
C ALA A 632 -16.82 3.77 8.24
N LYS A 633 -16.71 4.91 8.94
CA LYS A 633 -15.57 5.24 9.83
C LYS A 633 -15.59 4.46 11.14
N GLY A 634 -16.77 4.11 11.64
CA GLY A 634 -16.97 3.35 12.89
C GLY A 634 -16.93 1.84 12.70
N ALA A 635 -16.75 1.34 11.48
CA ALA A 635 -16.68 -0.08 11.18
C ALA A 635 -15.48 -0.75 11.89
N GLY A 636 -15.68 -1.97 12.38
CA GLY A 636 -14.63 -2.76 13.03
C GLY A 636 -14.79 -4.25 12.70
N GLY A 637 -13.77 -5.06 13.00
CA GLY A 637 -13.81 -6.49 12.67
C GLY A 637 -13.90 -6.73 11.16
N SER A 638 -14.75 -7.65 10.70
CA SER A 638 -14.97 -7.92 9.27
C SER A 638 -15.58 -6.73 8.52
N ASP A 639 -16.32 -5.86 9.20
CA ASP A 639 -17.07 -4.76 8.58
C ASP A 639 -16.15 -3.71 7.99
N ILE A 640 -14.98 -3.47 8.62
CA ILE A 640 -13.98 -2.53 8.10
C ILE A 640 -13.40 -3.02 6.77
N THR A 641 -13.19 -4.34 6.66
CA THR A 641 -12.72 -5.00 5.43
C THR A 641 -13.77 -4.88 4.34
N THR A 642 -15.04 -5.18 4.65
CA THR A 642 -16.15 -5.08 3.68
C THR A 642 -16.32 -3.65 3.16
N VAL A 643 -16.38 -2.64 4.04
CA VAL A 643 -16.54 -1.24 3.64
C VAL A 643 -15.37 -0.77 2.80
N ARG A 644 -14.13 -1.08 3.22
CA ARG A 644 -12.94 -0.75 2.44
C ARG A 644 -13.02 -1.37 1.06
N ASN A 645 -13.28 -2.66 0.97
CA ASN A 645 -13.29 -3.37 -0.30
C ASN A 645 -14.41 -2.90 -1.23
N LYS A 646 -15.61 -2.65 -0.68
CA LYS A 646 -16.70 -2.05 -1.45
C LYS A 646 -16.32 -0.66 -1.95
N THR A 647 -15.74 0.18 -1.11
CA THR A 647 -15.38 1.54 -1.51
C THR A 647 -14.27 1.53 -2.57
N VAL A 648 -13.27 0.65 -2.43
CA VAL A 648 -12.25 0.39 -3.45
C VAL A 648 -12.87 -0.09 -4.75
N GLY A 649 -13.72 -1.12 -4.68
CA GLY A 649 -14.39 -1.67 -5.85
C GLY A 649 -15.30 -0.66 -6.54
N ALA A 650 -15.89 0.27 -5.79
CA ALA A 650 -16.66 1.39 -6.33
C ALA A 650 -15.77 2.40 -7.04
N LEU A 651 -14.66 2.82 -6.41
CA LEU A 651 -13.69 3.75 -7.01
C LEU A 651 -13.12 3.23 -8.33
N GLU A 652 -12.70 1.96 -8.35
CA GLU A 652 -12.17 1.32 -9.56
C GLU A 652 -13.25 1.20 -10.64
N PHE A 653 -14.49 0.88 -10.25
CA PHE A 653 -15.62 0.85 -11.18
C PHE A 653 -15.87 2.22 -11.81
N THR A 654 -15.91 3.27 -11.00
CA THR A 654 -16.11 4.66 -11.47
C THR A 654 -15.00 5.05 -12.44
N SER A 655 -13.75 4.72 -12.12
CA SER A 655 -12.61 4.95 -13.01
C SER A 655 -12.71 4.19 -14.34
N ALA A 656 -13.26 2.96 -14.33
CA ALA A 656 -13.44 2.17 -15.54
C ALA A 656 -14.54 2.72 -16.49
N LEU A 657 -15.38 3.65 -16.04
CA LEU A 657 -16.35 4.37 -16.88
C LEU A 657 -15.67 5.47 -17.72
N SER A 658 -14.73 5.06 -18.55
CA SER A 658 -13.77 5.94 -19.23
C SER A 658 -14.26 6.58 -20.54
N THR A 659 -15.45 6.19 -21.04
CA THR A 659 -16.05 6.80 -22.25
C THR A 659 -17.46 7.34 -22.02
N PRO A 660 -17.90 8.36 -22.78
CA PRO A 660 -19.26 8.88 -22.68
C PRO A 660 -20.35 7.82 -22.91
N GLU A 661 -20.10 6.84 -23.76
CA GLU A 661 -21.03 5.73 -24.03
C GLU A 661 -21.19 4.83 -22.81
N LEU A 662 -20.08 4.44 -22.17
CA LEU A 662 -20.11 3.65 -20.94
C LEU A 662 -20.83 4.38 -19.81
N VAL A 663 -20.56 5.66 -19.65
CA VAL A 663 -21.25 6.52 -18.67
C VAL A 663 -22.76 6.60 -18.97
N ALA A 664 -23.15 6.75 -20.24
CA ALA A 664 -24.55 6.79 -20.63
C ALA A 664 -25.26 5.45 -20.34
N ASN A 665 -24.63 4.32 -20.66
CA ASN A 665 -25.16 2.99 -20.39
C ASN A 665 -25.31 2.74 -18.88
N PHE A 666 -24.27 3.06 -18.10
CA PHE A 666 -24.33 2.99 -16.64
C PHE A 666 -25.48 3.82 -16.05
N ASN A 667 -25.63 5.07 -16.51
CA ASN A 667 -26.67 5.98 -16.02
C ASN A 667 -28.08 5.53 -16.40
N THR A 668 -28.26 4.78 -17.48
CA THR A 668 -29.57 4.25 -17.89
C THR A 668 -29.98 2.98 -17.16
N ASN A 669 -29.02 2.15 -16.73
CA ASN A 669 -29.31 0.93 -15.97
C ASN A 669 -28.21 0.59 -14.94
N PRO A 670 -28.30 1.12 -13.70
CA PRO A 670 -27.29 0.88 -12.69
C PRO A 670 -27.39 -0.50 -12.01
N LEU A 671 -28.31 -1.38 -12.42
CA LEU A 671 -28.51 -2.69 -11.79
C LEU A 671 -27.25 -3.55 -11.85
N ALA A 672 -26.50 -3.45 -12.94
CA ALA A 672 -25.23 -4.11 -13.10
C ALA A 672 -24.27 -3.72 -11.96
N ALA A 673 -24.04 -2.41 -11.79
CA ALA A 673 -23.14 -1.93 -10.76
C ALA A 673 -23.60 -2.30 -9.34
N LYS A 674 -24.90 -2.48 -9.12
CA LYS A 674 -25.42 -3.03 -7.86
C LYS A 674 -25.06 -4.48 -7.62
N TYR A 675 -25.15 -5.30 -8.65
CA TYR A 675 -24.74 -6.70 -8.57
C TYR A 675 -23.24 -6.81 -8.27
N TRP A 676 -22.44 -6.01 -8.96
CA TRP A 676 -21.00 -5.85 -8.68
C TRP A 676 -20.74 -5.55 -7.21
N MET A 677 -21.32 -4.45 -6.69
CA MET A 677 -21.12 -4.03 -5.31
C MET A 677 -21.58 -5.05 -4.26
N THR A 678 -22.60 -5.83 -4.57
CA THR A 678 -23.13 -6.85 -3.65
C THR A 678 -22.15 -8.01 -3.45
N ASN A 679 -21.37 -8.36 -4.48
CA ASN A 679 -20.46 -9.50 -4.42
C ASN A 679 -19.10 -9.15 -3.81
N VAL A 680 -18.73 -7.87 -3.72
CA VAL A 680 -17.51 -7.42 -3.05
C VAL A 680 -17.73 -7.46 -1.53
N THR A 681 -17.17 -8.46 -0.86
CA THR A 681 -17.37 -8.70 0.58
C THR A 681 -16.07 -8.86 1.37
N ASP A 682 -14.99 -9.24 0.70
CA ASP A 682 -13.66 -9.49 1.25
C ASP A 682 -12.58 -9.27 0.16
N ASP A 683 -11.32 -9.51 0.51
CA ASP A 683 -10.18 -9.20 -0.37
C ASP A 683 -10.18 -10.10 -1.61
N ALA A 684 -10.59 -11.36 -1.44
CA ALA A 684 -10.63 -12.35 -2.50
C ALA A 684 -11.72 -12.02 -3.53
N THR A 685 -12.90 -11.65 -3.05
CA THR A 685 -14.03 -11.24 -3.90
C THR A 685 -13.80 -9.88 -4.56
N LEU A 686 -13.14 -8.93 -3.88
CA LEU A 686 -12.67 -7.69 -4.50
C LEU A 686 -11.71 -8.00 -5.64
N LYS A 687 -10.67 -8.79 -5.39
CA LYS A 687 -9.69 -9.17 -6.42
C LYS A 687 -10.36 -9.81 -7.63
N THR A 688 -11.22 -10.80 -7.39
CA THR A 688 -11.95 -11.49 -8.44
C THR A 688 -12.81 -10.52 -9.25
N SER A 689 -13.48 -9.59 -8.56
CA SER A 689 -14.28 -8.55 -9.19
C SER A 689 -13.36 -7.68 -10.07
N LEU A 690 -12.29 -7.10 -9.52
CA LEU A 690 -11.35 -6.25 -10.27
C LEU A 690 -10.78 -6.94 -11.52
N ASP A 691 -10.42 -8.23 -11.42
CA ASP A 691 -9.96 -9.03 -12.56
C ASP A 691 -11.01 -9.13 -13.69
N GLN A 692 -12.30 -9.02 -13.33
CA GLN A 692 -13.45 -9.07 -14.24
C GLN A 692 -14.01 -7.69 -14.63
N LEU A 693 -13.52 -6.60 -14.02
CA LEU A 693 -14.08 -5.25 -14.17
C LEU A 693 -14.22 -4.83 -15.63
N THR A 694 -13.20 -5.14 -16.42
CA THR A 694 -13.15 -4.80 -17.84
C THR A 694 -14.26 -5.50 -18.64
N GLU A 695 -14.49 -6.79 -18.40
CA GLU A 695 -15.60 -7.53 -19.03
C GLU A 695 -16.96 -7.01 -18.55
N PHE A 696 -17.05 -6.73 -17.26
CA PHE A 696 -18.25 -6.19 -16.64
C PHE A 696 -18.70 -4.88 -17.31
N VAL A 697 -17.76 -3.96 -17.52
CA VAL A 697 -18.01 -2.63 -18.09
C VAL A 697 -18.25 -2.70 -19.62
N ILE A 698 -17.54 -3.58 -20.34
CA ILE A 698 -17.66 -3.68 -21.81
C ILE A 698 -18.94 -4.43 -22.25
N SER A 699 -19.45 -5.35 -21.44
CA SER A 699 -20.59 -6.21 -21.80
C SER A 699 -21.97 -5.59 -21.54
N ASP A 700 -22.05 -4.29 -21.22
CA ASP A 700 -23.28 -3.62 -20.77
C ASP A 700 -23.98 -4.36 -19.61
N GLY A 701 -23.22 -5.02 -18.72
CA GLY A 701 -23.77 -5.79 -17.59
C GLY A 701 -24.25 -7.20 -17.94
N GLY A 702 -23.69 -7.81 -18.99
CA GLY A 702 -23.90 -9.23 -19.29
C GLY A 702 -23.45 -10.15 -18.14
N PRO A 703 -23.98 -11.39 -18.04
CA PRO A 703 -23.79 -12.23 -16.87
C PRO A 703 -22.31 -12.60 -16.67
N VAL A 704 -21.72 -12.05 -15.61
CA VAL A 704 -20.43 -12.52 -15.09
C VAL A 704 -20.72 -13.71 -14.18
N VAL A 705 -20.28 -14.90 -14.61
CA VAL A 705 -20.36 -16.11 -13.80
C VAL A 705 -19.27 -16.03 -12.72
N VAL A 706 -19.65 -15.73 -11.49
CA VAL A 706 -18.78 -15.87 -10.32
C VAL A 706 -18.64 -17.36 -10.03
N ILE A 707 -17.53 -17.98 -10.44
CA ILE A 707 -17.20 -19.35 -10.04
C ILE A 707 -16.49 -19.27 -8.69
N GLY A 708 -17.26 -19.39 -7.60
CA GLY A 708 -16.72 -19.71 -6.29
C GLY A 708 -16.38 -21.19 -6.21
N ALA A 709 -15.20 -21.53 -5.69
CA ALA A 709 -14.87 -22.89 -5.32
C ALA A 709 -15.87 -23.38 -4.25
N GLN A 710 -16.38 -24.61 -4.44
CA GLN A 710 -17.40 -25.32 -3.66
C GLN A 710 -18.86 -25.08 -4.11
N ASP A 711 -19.27 -25.94 -5.04
CA ASP A 711 -20.62 -26.42 -5.36
C ASP A 711 -21.75 -25.47 -5.82
N ASN A 712 -22.24 -25.83 -7.02
CA ASN A 712 -23.54 -25.59 -7.66
C ASN A 712 -23.86 -24.23 -8.32
N THR A 713 -23.80 -24.29 -9.65
CA THR A 713 -24.40 -23.41 -10.65
C THR A 713 -25.82 -22.94 -10.31
N THR A 714 -25.99 -21.63 -10.14
CA THR A 714 -27.28 -20.97 -10.41
C THR A 714 -27.04 -19.82 -11.38
N VAL A 715 -27.31 -20.06 -12.67
CA VAL A 715 -27.37 -19.03 -13.70
C VAL A 715 -28.70 -18.30 -13.53
N LEU A 716 -28.68 -17.01 -13.20
CA LEU A 716 -29.87 -16.16 -13.29
C LEU A 716 -30.08 -15.76 -14.76
N HIS A 717 -30.96 -16.48 -15.45
CA HIS A 717 -31.54 -16.05 -16.73
C HIS A 717 -32.68 -15.04 -16.49
N GLY A 718 -32.65 -13.91 -17.20
CA GLY A 718 -33.81 -13.02 -17.42
C GLY A 718 -33.43 -11.54 -17.33
N ALA A 719 -33.84 -10.63 -18.21
CA ALA A 719 -34.63 -10.69 -19.43
C ALA A 719 -34.30 -9.43 -20.26
N PHE A 720 -33.70 -9.60 -21.44
CA PHE A 720 -33.68 -8.57 -22.48
C PHE A 720 -34.22 -9.16 -23.77
N SER A 721 -35.55 -9.26 -23.82
CA SER A 721 -36.32 -9.37 -25.05
C SER A 721 -37.63 -8.63 -24.82
N GLY A 722 -37.72 -7.45 -25.43
CA GLY A 722 -38.95 -6.66 -25.54
C GLY A 722 -38.85 -5.26 -24.93
N MET A 723 -38.26 -4.31 -25.65
CA MET A 723 -38.94 -3.17 -26.30
C MET A 723 -37.92 -2.26 -26.99
#